data_AF-A0A9P7TUJ1-F1
#
_entry.id   AF-A0A9P7TUJ1-F1
#
_cell.length_a   1.000
_cell.length_b   1.000
_cell.length_c   1.000
_cell.angle_alpha   90.00
_cell.angle_beta   90.00
_cell.angle_gamma   90.00
#
_symmetry.space_group_name_H-M   'P 1'
#
loop_
_entity.id
_entity.type
_entity.pdbx_description
1 polymer ?
#
loop_
_entity_poly.entity_id
_entity_poly.type
_entity_poly.pdbx_seq_one_letter_code
_entity_poly.pdbx_strand_id
1 'polypeptide(L)'
;MDPNQQPPGSGPDAPDKEQMERIRSRRLAMLGSVARTSSPNDSDNATTQQSSTSSPSQTPPLTTSKSTAPSRTIITVTPAATPAQPGHNKQLGTQSAPVTGAQPGSTASASRKATPLPAQQQRQESDEDFEHRVLSQIFRISADPHEMTDGQGERLVFLPSLNEELNDSGGPLKLSVNTLDQAIIESCSHWEKRYPLIDYLLPCWKRAVKIANSAKNASPNKQEVIEEAKRLCMSNCLFALTMPALYGRDPNPRHDSLAPYLLKGTQDDGGLCFDFIREAVKRLDEDEAFPALFNEAMVRLSSQLSTLSLGDDYKPYVQALLTYTRFPVLITNLAEHPCFNMAQSAPGIEKHTLLGPFFRISPLQPEAIKSYFPGARSLDRTRISNAQESLRIVLRSHQDDLFAIANAFIRAGPVTRSRTLDWFAYIMNVNHKRRAMQVDPREVASDGFMLNVTTILDRFCEPFMDTDFSKVDKIDVRYFRRQPRVDIRDETKLNADESTADQYYEEKDEGESNFISEAFFLTVAAHHYGSESLHTQLKSLDREIKYLEKHIKAMEAERPKLVNSPHQLRLFEETLKRHTNVLEKTISLKYAIEGALLDERMQGTSLRLMRYVAVWLLRLATGSDYKPGMETQMIKLPLSADNMEAFACLPEYVLQNIVDNFKFIFRWLPTILPSAVGEEMIALCITLLRSSDFIRNPYLKSSLVTLLFSGTWPLMHLKKGVLGDQLAALPFANEYLLHALMKFYIECESTGANTAFYDKFNIRYEIFQVIKCVWSNDVYKQQLTRESKTNRGFFVQFVNMLLNDATYVLDEAFTKFPKMRVLELELNGQNLSAEDRQKKEEELQTLGSQASSYMQLANETLEMMKLFTKALSDSFTMPEIVSRLASMLNYNLEALAGKQAKAELSVSNKDKYHFRPVQLVSDFVDIYLHLGYSPLFVEAVAADGRSYKPEVLDRVSYIIATKTQRDAADLAKWEKVKARFAKAKLLLDQAELDLGDIPAEFEDPIMGDLMKDPVLLPSRHIVDRSTIVQHLLSDAKDPFTRQPMTIENVVPQEELKERIDRWREERVRIAREKMDQIDEMDEMDKMDTTEG
;
A
#
# COMPACT_ATOMS: atom_id res chain seq x y z
N MET A 1 -11.50 38.12 12.58
CA MET A 1 -10.92 38.95 11.51
C MET A 1 -10.68 38.04 10.31
N ASP A 2 -10.88 38.55 9.11
CA ASP A 2 -10.78 37.78 7.86
C ASP A 2 -9.30 37.71 7.39
N PRO A 3 -8.73 36.53 7.11
CA PRO A 3 -7.32 36.40 6.72
C PRO A 3 -7.04 36.56 5.20
N ASN A 4 -8.03 36.83 4.35
CA ASN A 4 -7.89 36.83 2.89
C ASN A 4 -7.24 38.09 2.27
N GLN A 5 -6.10 38.57 2.80
CA GLN A 5 -5.28 39.61 2.15
C GLN A 5 -3.78 39.31 2.23
N GLN A 6 -3.16 39.08 1.07
CA GLN A 6 -1.70 39.03 0.88
C GLN A 6 -1.20 40.32 0.21
N PRO A 7 0.03 40.78 0.50
CA PRO A 7 0.63 41.95 -0.15
C PRO A 7 1.12 41.65 -1.58
N PRO A 8 1.23 42.66 -2.46
CA PRO A 8 1.67 42.48 -3.84
C PRO A 8 3.19 42.23 -3.94
N GLY A 9 3.59 41.18 -4.65
CA GLY A 9 4.99 40.90 -4.98
C GLY A 9 5.40 41.55 -6.30
N SER A 10 6.60 42.15 -6.34
CA SER A 10 7.19 42.75 -7.54
C SER A 10 7.85 41.70 -8.44
N GLY A 11 7.35 41.53 -9.68
CA GLY A 11 8.05 40.83 -10.76
C GLY A 11 8.77 41.80 -11.72
N PRO A 12 9.71 41.32 -12.55
CA PRO A 12 10.40 42.14 -13.55
C PRO A 12 9.50 42.49 -14.75
N ASP A 13 9.84 43.57 -15.45
CA ASP A 13 9.03 44.19 -16.50
C ASP A 13 8.76 43.31 -17.73
N ALA A 14 7.57 43.50 -18.32
CA ALA A 14 7.16 42.89 -19.58
C ALA A 14 7.29 43.90 -20.75
N PRO A 15 7.62 43.46 -21.99
CA PRO A 15 7.88 44.34 -23.12
C PRO A 15 6.63 45.06 -23.67
N ASP A 16 6.87 46.16 -24.40
CA ASP A 16 5.86 47.16 -24.74
C ASP A 16 4.60 46.66 -25.46
N LYS A 17 3.47 46.95 -24.81
CA LYS A 17 2.11 46.70 -25.31
C LYS A 17 1.84 47.37 -26.67
N GLU A 18 2.47 48.52 -26.91
CA GLU A 18 2.26 49.32 -28.12
C GLU A 18 2.85 48.67 -29.39
N GLN A 19 3.92 47.88 -29.28
CA GLN A 19 4.45 47.13 -30.44
C GLN A 19 3.47 46.05 -30.91
N MET A 20 2.80 45.36 -29.99
CA MET A 20 1.81 44.34 -30.35
C MET A 20 0.59 44.94 -31.06
N GLU A 21 0.13 46.13 -30.69
CA GLU A 21 -1.01 46.79 -31.36
C GLU A 21 -0.65 47.30 -32.75
N ARG A 22 0.59 47.75 -32.96
CA ARG A 22 1.13 48.10 -34.31
C ARG A 22 1.28 46.87 -35.23
N ILE A 23 1.51 45.67 -34.68
CA ILE A 23 1.50 44.41 -35.44
C ILE A 23 0.07 43.94 -35.73
N ARG A 24 -0.83 44.03 -34.74
CA ARG A 24 -2.25 43.63 -34.85
C ARG A 24 -3.00 44.44 -35.90
N SER A 25 -2.76 45.76 -35.95
CA SER A 25 -3.37 46.67 -36.94
C SER A 25 -2.91 46.38 -38.38
N ARG A 26 -1.64 46.03 -38.61
CA ARG A 26 -1.17 45.59 -39.94
C ARG A 26 -1.87 44.32 -40.43
N ARG A 27 -2.05 43.32 -39.55
CA ARG A 27 -2.74 42.06 -39.92
C ARG A 27 -4.23 42.24 -40.22
N LEU A 28 -4.88 43.22 -39.60
CA LEU A 28 -6.30 43.54 -39.83
C LEU A 28 -6.58 44.23 -41.18
N ALA A 29 -5.57 44.83 -41.83
CA ALA A 29 -5.74 45.56 -43.08
C ALA A 29 -5.76 44.68 -44.35
N MET A 30 -5.36 43.41 -44.27
CA MET A 30 -5.13 42.54 -45.45
C MET A 30 -6.21 41.47 -45.73
N LEU A 31 -7.32 41.46 -45.00
CA LEU A 31 -8.42 40.48 -45.15
C LEU A 31 -9.81 41.12 -45.41
N GLY A 32 -9.82 42.34 -45.94
CA GLY A 32 -11.01 43.20 -46.07
C GLY A 32 -11.89 43.03 -47.32
N SER A 33 -12.07 41.81 -47.87
CA SER A 33 -12.89 41.54 -49.05
C SER A 33 -13.20 40.03 -49.18
N VAL A 34 -14.41 39.51 -49.46
CA VAL A 34 -15.71 40.09 -49.94
C VAL A 34 -16.91 39.47 -49.17
N ALA A 35 -18.08 40.08 -49.29
CA ALA A 35 -19.40 39.71 -48.73
C ALA A 35 -20.11 38.56 -49.52
N ARG A 36 -21.30 37.98 -49.23
CA ARG A 36 -22.32 37.95 -48.12
C ARG A 36 -23.44 36.90 -48.46
N THR A 37 -24.48 36.77 -47.61
CA THR A 37 -25.84 36.18 -47.86
C THR A 37 -25.97 34.66 -48.13
N SER A 38 -27.05 33.92 -47.76
CA SER A 38 -28.24 34.20 -46.89
C SER A 38 -28.98 32.89 -46.47
N SER A 39 -29.85 32.96 -45.44
CA SER A 39 -30.71 31.91 -44.81
C SER A 39 -31.95 31.49 -45.67
N PRO A 40 -32.98 30.69 -45.22
CA PRO A 40 -33.23 29.97 -43.93
C PRO A 40 -33.93 28.55 -44.02
N ASN A 41 -34.48 28.05 -42.88
CA ASN A 41 -35.71 27.22 -42.67
C ASN A 41 -35.71 25.67 -42.39
N ASP A 42 -36.20 25.32 -41.18
CA ASP A 42 -37.31 24.42 -40.74
C ASP A 42 -37.47 22.89 -41.01
N SER A 43 -37.74 22.19 -39.89
CA SER A 43 -38.82 21.19 -39.63
C SER A 43 -38.65 19.65 -39.82
N ASP A 44 -38.81 18.95 -38.68
CA ASP A 44 -39.68 17.79 -38.36
C ASP A 44 -39.55 16.33 -38.88
N ASN A 45 -39.76 15.42 -37.90
CA ASN A 45 -40.53 14.15 -37.90
C ASN A 45 -39.95 12.80 -38.43
N ALA A 46 -39.74 11.82 -37.52
CA ALA A 46 -40.74 10.78 -37.14
C ALA A 46 -40.21 9.34 -36.83
N THR A 47 -40.61 8.82 -35.66
CA THR A 47 -41.00 7.42 -35.31
C THR A 47 -40.19 6.18 -35.76
N THR A 48 -39.93 5.28 -34.80
CA THR A 48 -40.44 3.88 -34.89
C THR A 48 -40.57 3.23 -33.49
N GLN A 49 -41.54 2.32 -33.31
CA GLN A 49 -41.62 1.46 -32.12
C GLN A 49 -42.22 0.08 -32.47
N GLN A 50 -41.70 -0.95 -31.79
CA GLN A 50 -42.19 -2.32 -31.53
C GLN A 50 -43.51 -2.83 -32.15
N SER A 51 -43.53 -4.11 -32.55
CA SER A 51 -44.31 -5.18 -31.84
C SER A 51 -44.19 -6.56 -32.50
N SER A 52 -44.52 -7.63 -31.77
CA SER A 52 -44.58 -9.02 -32.26
C SER A 52 -45.55 -9.87 -31.41
N THR A 53 -46.12 -10.95 -31.97
CA THR A 53 -46.93 -11.97 -31.25
C THR A 53 -46.96 -13.31 -32.00
N SER A 54 -47.38 -14.38 -31.30
CA SER A 54 -47.79 -15.74 -31.73
C SER A 54 -46.86 -16.94 -31.40
N SER A 55 -47.44 -18.14 -31.43
CA SER A 55 -46.94 -19.47 -30.96
C SER A 55 -47.81 -20.57 -31.63
N PRO A 56 -47.82 -21.89 -31.29
CA PRO A 56 -46.93 -22.77 -30.48
C PRO A 56 -46.65 -24.16 -31.19
N SER A 57 -46.35 -25.24 -30.43
CA SER A 57 -46.37 -26.70 -30.80
C SER A 57 -45.03 -27.35 -31.24
N GLN A 58 -44.69 -28.65 -31.02
CA GLN A 58 -45.34 -29.78 -30.28
C GLN A 58 -44.33 -30.90 -29.84
N THR A 59 -44.82 -31.95 -29.14
CA THR A 59 -44.15 -33.09 -28.45
C THR A 59 -44.02 -34.37 -29.34
N PRO A 60 -43.71 -35.65 -28.91
CA PRO A 60 -43.44 -36.34 -27.60
C PRO A 60 -42.11 -37.19 -27.62
N PRO A 61 -41.82 -38.34 -26.90
CA PRO A 61 -42.53 -39.16 -25.87
C PRO A 61 -41.66 -39.59 -24.63
N LEU A 62 -41.61 -40.90 -24.25
CA LEU A 62 -41.09 -41.54 -23.00
C LEU A 62 -40.35 -42.90 -23.34
N THR A 63 -39.97 -43.91 -22.50
CA THR A 63 -40.49 -44.55 -21.23
C THR A 63 -39.50 -45.52 -20.51
N THR A 64 -39.61 -45.67 -19.16
CA THR A 64 -39.41 -46.90 -18.29
C THR A 64 -38.02 -47.60 -18.12
N SER A 65 -37.63 -48.27 -16.99
CA SER A 65 -38.19 -48.38 -15.61
C SER A 65 -37.32 -49.18 -14.57
N LYS A 66 -37.44 -48.80 -13.26
CA LYS A 66 -37.50 -49.63 -12.00
C LYS A 66 -36.28 -50.36 -11.35
N SER A 67 -36.22 -50.22 -10.00
CA SER A 67 -35.70 -51.15 -8.94
C SER A 67 -34.17 -51.33 -8.80
N THR A 68 -33.55 -51.67 -7.64
CA THR A 68 -34.02 -52.07 -6.28
C THR A 68 -32.98 -51.66 -5.19
N ALA A 69 -33.32 -51.70 -3.89
CA ALA A 69 -32.37 -51.59 -2.75
C ALA A 69 -31.83 -52.97 -2.30
N PRO A 70 -30.72 -53.04 -1.51
CA PRO A 70 -30.90 -53.35 -0.07
C PRO A 70 -29.86 -52.81 0.95
N SER A 71 -30.25 -52.94 2.22
CA SER A 71 -29.58 -52.81 3.54
C SER A 71 -28.05 -52.73 3.75
N ARG A 72 -27.67 -51.83 4.69
CA ARG A 72 -26.73 -51.94 5.85
C ARG A 72 -25.56 -52.95 5.81
N THR A 73 -24.37 -52.48 6.22
CA THR A 73 -23.52 -53.06 7.30
C THR A 73 -22.57 -51.98 7.85
N ILE A 74 -22.14 -52.09 9.12
CA ILE A 74 -21.23 -51.16 9.81
C ILE A 74 -19.84 -51.81 9.93
N ILE A 75 -18.76 -51.06 9.66
CA ILE A 75 -17.39 -51.43 10.05
C ILE A 75 -16.69 -50.21 10.65
N THR A 76 -16.13 -50.39 11.85
CA THR A 76 -15.40 -49.37 12.61
C THR A 76 -13.90 -49.48 12.34
N VAL A 77 -13.19 -48.35 12.16
CA VAL A 77 -11.72 -48.31 12.10
C VAL A 77 -11.19 -47.21 13.02
N THR A 78 -10.36 -47.59 14.00
CA THR A 78 -9.72 -46.70 14.97
C THR A 78 -8.36 -46.20 14.49
N PRO A 79 -8.05 -44.89 14.60
CA PRO A 79 -6.67 -44.39 14.53
C PRO A 79 -5.84 -44.84 15.75
N ALA A 80 -4.54 -45.05 15.56
CA ALA A 80 -3.61 -45.54 16.58
C ALA A 80 -2.90 -44.40 17.36
N ALA A 81 -2.15 -44.78 18.40
CA ALA A 81 -1.59 -43.87 19.41
C ALA A 81 -0.29 -43.13 19.02
N THR A 82 -0.05 -42.00 19.67
CA THR A 82 1.14 -41.15 19.54
C THR A 82 2.38 -41.76 20.22
N PRO A 83 3.59 -41.69 19.61
CA PRO A 83 4.85 -42.03 20.29
C PRO A 83 5.32 -40.92 21.25
N ALA A 84 6.05 -41.28 22.31
CA ALA A 84 6.67 -40.35 23.25
C ALA A 84 8.20 -40.26 23.07
N GLN A 85 8.82 -39.17 23.54
CA GLN A 85 10.28 -38.97 23.63
C GLN A 85 10.65 -38.20 24.93
N PRO A 86 11.93 -38.24 25.41
CA PRO A 86 12.20 -38.17 26.85
C PRO A 86 13.21 -37.10 27.35
N GLY A 87 13.04 -36.70 28.62
CA GLY A 87 14.07 -36.86 29.66
C GLY A 87 15.24 -35.85 29.86
N HIS A 88 15.16 -35.11 30.98
CA HIS A 88 16.29 -34.53 31.76
C HIS A 88 17.08 -33.35 31.12
N ASN A 89 17.83 -32.50 31.85
CA ASN A 89 18.45 -32.65 33.18
C ASN A 89 18.63 -31.33 34.00
N LYS A 90 18.80 -31.54 35.32
CA LYS A 90 19.50 -30.81 36.43
C LYS A 90 20.44 -29.59 36.17
N GLN A 91 20.91 -28.78 37.16
CA GLN A 91 20.56 -28.42 38.59
C GLN A 91 21.68 -27.48 39.18
N LEU A 92 21.53 -27.00 40.43
CA LEU A 92 22.49 -26.21 41.28
C LEU A 92 22.67 -24.71 40.91
N GLY A 93 23.03 -23.79 41.84
CA GLY A 93 23.29 -23.91 43.31
C GLY A 93 23.18 -22.54 44.02
N THR A 94 22.84 -22.44 45.33
CA THR A 94 23.72 -22.50 46.54
C THR A 94 24.77 -21.39 46.62
N GLN A 95 25.05 -20.71 47.75
CA GLN A 95 24.73 -20.94 49.20
C GLN A 95 23.93 -19.72 49.77
N SER A 96 23.82 -19.30 51.05
CA SER A 96 24.49 -19.56 52.35
C SER A 96 23.55 -19.24 53.56
N ALA A 97 24.04 -19.38 54.80
CA ALA A 97 23.43 -18.88 56.05
C ALA A 97 24.53 -18.30 57.00
N PRO A 98 24.26 -17.82 58.25
CA PRO A 98 24.07 -18.76 59.38
C PRO A 98 23.18 -18.32 60.60
N VAL A 99 22.71 -19.33 61.37
CA VAL A 99 22.71 -19.50 62.87
C VAL A 99 22.27 -18.33 63.80
N THR A 100 21.42 -18.43 64.85
CA THR A 100 20.47 -19.41 65.51
C THR A 100 19.55 -18.56 66.46
N GLY A 101 18.62 -19.03 67.32
CA GLY A 101 18.08 -20.34 67.79
C GLY A 101 16.90 -20.11 68.78
N ALA A 102 16.39 -21.07 69.58
CA ALA A 102 16.71 -22.49 69.75
C ALA A 102 15.60 -23.30 70.49
N GLN A 103 15.34 -24.55 70.04
CA GLN A 103 15.12 -25.81 70.83
C GLN A 103 13.97 -25.94 71.88
N PRO A 104 13.62 -27.16 72.39
CA PRO A 104 13.90 -28.56 71.97
C PRO A 104 12.58 -29.37 71.68
N GLY A 105 12.52 -30.68 71.34
CA GLY A 105 13.56 -31.64 70.88
C GLY A 105 13.25 -33.14 71.10
N SER A 106 13.04 -33.92 70.01
CA SER A 106 13.10 -35.41 69.92
C SER A 106 11.93 -36.25 70.54
N THR A 107 11.76 -37.58 70.33
CA THR A 107 12.58 -38.63 69.65
C THR A 107 11.75 -39.80 69.02
N ALA A 108 12.23 -40.32 67.88
CA ALA A 108 12.38 -41.74 67.46
C ALA A 108 11.23 -42.81 67.35
N SER A 109 11.38 -43.60 66.26
CA SER A 109 11.20 -45.07 66.13
C SER A 109 9.89 -45.64 65.52
N ALA A 110 9.89 -46.96 65.26
CA ALA A 110 9.13 -47.57 64.16
C ALA A 110 8.31 -48.83 64.52
N SER A 111 7.24 -49.05 63.74
CA SER A 111 6.56 -50.32 63.44
C SER A 111 6.31 -51.33 64.58
N ARG A 112 5.04 -51.52 64.95
CA ARG A 112 4.53 -52.84 65.40
C ARG A 112 3.08 -53.06 64.98
N LYS A 113 2.72 -54.34 64.92
CA LYS A 113 1.47 -54.90 64.37
C LYS A 113 0.22 -54.39 65.09
N ALA A 114 -0.87 -54.27 64.35
CA ALA A 114 -2.23 -54.44 64.86
C ALA A 114 -2.88 -55.65 64.17
N THR A 115 -3.66 -56.43 64.92
CA THR A 115 -4.52 -57.53 64.43
C THR A 115 -5.96 -57.26 64.92
N PRO A 116 -7.00 -57.87 64.32
CA PRO A 116 -8.24 -57.16 64.04
C PRO A 116 -9.31 -57.25 65.15
N LEU A 117 -10.24 -56.29 65.14
CA LEU A 117 -11.63 -56.38 65.63
C LEU A 117 -12.34 -55.02 65.42
N PRO A 118 -13.67 -54.98 65.23
CA PRO A 118 -14.52 -55.83 64.39
C PRO A 118 -14.93 -55.10 63.08
N ALA A 119 -15.62 -55.78 62.18
CA ALA A 119 -16.27 -55.11 61.06
C ALA A 119 -17.46 -54.26 61.55
N GLN A 120 -17.35 -52.93 61.52
CA GLN A 120 -18.55 -52.10 61.48
C GLN A 120 -19.26 -52.36 60.16
N GLN A 121 -20.45 -52.94 60.25
CA GLN A 121 -21.35 -53.11 59.12
C GLN A 121 -21.59 -51.74 58.49
N GLN A 122 -21.48 -51.66 57.15
CA GLN A 122 -22.10 -50.57 56.43
C GLN A 122 -23.61 -50.65 56.69
N ARG A 123 -24.13 -49.81 57.59
CA ARG A 123 -25.56 -49.51 57.60
C ARG A 123 -25.89 -49.00 56.21
N GLN A 124 -26.86 -49.62 55.55
CA GLN A 124 -27.44 -49.04 54.35
C GLN A 124 -28.12 -47.74 54.79
N GLU A 125 -27.44 -46.62 54.55
CA GLU A 125 -28.01 -45.28 54.68
C GLU A 125 -29.26 -45.23 53.80
N SER A 126 -30.41 -44.98 54.42
CA SER A 126 -31.68 -44.97 53.71
C SER A 126 -31.67 -43.91 52.62
N ASP A 127 -32.57 -44.02 51.64
CA ASP A 127 -32.64 -43.04 50.57
C ASP A 127 -33.00 -41.65 51.14
N GLU A 128 -33.85 -41.58 52.17
CA GLU A 128 -34.17 -40.36 52.94
C GLU A 128 -32.97 -39.77 53.72
N ASP A 129 -32.18 -40.60 54.40
CA ASP A 129 -30.99 -40.13 55.14
C ASP A 129 -29.92 -39.60 54.19
N PHE A 130 -29.74 -40.28 53.05
CA PHE A 130 -28.84 -39.84 51.98
C PHE A 130 -29.31 -38.53 51.36
N GLU A 131 -30.60 -38.43 51.04
CA GLU A 131 -31.23 -37.25 50.47
C GLU A 131 -31.05 -36.05 51.40
N HIS A 132 -31.46 -36.16 52.66
CA HIS A 132 -31.28 -35.10 53.65
C HIS A 132 -29.81 -34.69 53.78
N ARG A 133 -28.88 -35.65 53.97
CA ARG A 133 -27.45 -35.33 54.12
C ARG A 133 -26.88 -34.64 52.88
N VAL A 134 -27.25 -35.07 51.67
CA VAL A 134 -26.77 -34.47 50.42
C VAL A 134 -27.33 -33.06 50.22
N LEU A 135 -28.62 -32.84 50.52
CA LEU A 135 -29.24 -31.52 50.41
C LEU A 135 -28.67 -30.53 51.44
N SER A 136 -28.55 -30.94 52.71
CA SER A 136 -27.88 -30.15 53.76
C SER A 136 -26.42 -29.83 53.39
N GLN A 137 -25.70 -30.78 52.78
CA GLN A 137 -24.32 -30.56 52.33
C GLN A 137 -24.25 -29.58 51.15
N ILE A 138 -25.11 -29.69 50.14
CA ILE A 138 -25.12 -28.81 48.96
C ILE A 138 -25.48 -27.38 49.37
N PHE A 139 -26.57 -27.19 50.12
CA PHE A 139 -27.14 -25.86 50.37
C PHE A 139 -26.72 -25.24 51.71
N ARG A 140 -26.02 -25.99 52.59
CA ARG A 140 -25.55 -25.54 53.91
C ARG A 140 -26.68 -25.07 54.83
N ILE A 141 -27.77 -25.84 54.86
CA ILE A 141 -29.02 -25.55 55.57
C ILE A 141 -29.47 -26.74 56.43
N SER A 142 -30.33 -26.50 57.42
CA SER A 142 -30.97 -27.51 58.25
C SER A 142 -32.40 -27.11 58.63
N ALA A 143 -33.29 -28.09 58.71
CA ALA A 143 -34.64 -27.94 59.25
C ALA A 143 -34.74 -28.36 60.73
N ASP A 144 -33.65 -28.88 61.33
CA ASP A 144 -33.59 -29.23 62.76
C ASP A 144 -32.70 -28.20 63.51
N PRO A 145 -33.21 -27.50 64.55
CA PRO A 145 -32.42 -26.53 65.31
C PRO A 145 -31.29 -27.16 66.16
N HIS A 146 -31.26 -28.49 66.30
CA HIS A 146 -30.23 -29.25 67.00
C HIS A 146 -29.13 -29.77 66.05
N GLU A 147 -29.43 -30.04 64.78
CA GLU A 147 -28.43 -30.43 63.77
C GLU A 147 -27.94 -29.22 62.96
N MET A 148 -27.05 -28.44 63.59
CA MET A 148 -26.55 -27.15 63.06
C MET A 148 -25.15 -27.20 62.42
N THR A 149 -24.61 -28.42 62.22
CA THR A 149 -23.32 -28.68 61.57
C THR A 149 -23.42 -29.91 60.67
N ASP A 150 -22.88 -29.85 59.45
CA ASP A 150 -22.87 -30.99 58.54
C ASP A 150 -21.88 -32.09 58.96
N GLY A 151 -21.95 -33.25 58.29
CA GLY A 151 -21.02 -34.38 58.50
C GLY A 151 -19.56 -34.11 58.12
N GLN A 152 -19.19 -32.87 57.78
CA GLN A 152 -17.82 -32.40 57.54
C GLN A 152 -17.38 -31.33 58.57
N GLY A 153 -18.27 -30.94 59.50
CA GLY A 153 -18.03 -29.93 60.54
C GLY A 153 -18.39 -28.50 60.13
N GLU A 154 -19.05 -28.31 58.98
CA GLU A 154 -19.38 -27.00 58.42
C GLU A 154 -20.74 -26.50 58.92
N ARG A 155 -20.82 -25.21 59.26
CA ARG A 155 -22.02 -24.62 59.88
C ARG A 155 -23.21 -24.60 58.91
N LEU A 156 -24.38 -25.01 59.40
CA LEU A 156 -25.66 -24.95 58.69
C LEU A 156 -26.46 -23.71 59.09
N VAL A 157 -27.31 -23.24 58.17
CA VAL A 157 -28.33 -22.21 58.38
C VAL A 157 -29.65 -22.87 58.77
N PHE A 158 -30.24 -22.46 59.89
CA PHE A 158 -31.55 -22.95 60.33
C PHE A 158 -32.67 -22.31 59.51
N LEU A 159 -33.68 -23.09 59.14
CA LEU A 159 -34.86 -22.68 58.39
C LEU A 159 -36.11 -22.74 59.28
N PRO A 160 -36.46 -21.64 59.99
CA PRO A 160 -37.55 -21.63 60.96
C PRO A 160 -38.93 -21.87 60.33
N SER A 161 -39.21 -21.33 59.14
CA SER A 161 -40.53 -21.43 58.51
C SER A 161 -40.78 -22.86 58.04
N LEU A 162 -39.77 -23.49 57.42
CA LEU A 162 -39.82 -24.91 57.06
C LEU A 162 -39.86 -25.83 58.30
N ASN A 163 -39.23 -25.45 59.41
CA ASN A 163 -39.34 -26.20 60.67
C ASN A 163 -40.78 -26.14 61.24
N GLU A 164 -41.44 -24.98 61.23
CA GLU A 164 -42.83 -24.85 61.66
C GLU A 164 -43.77 -25.71 60.78
N GLU A 165 -43.64 -25.64 59.44
CA GLU A 165 -44.49 -26.43 58.53
C GLU A 165 -44.25 -27.96 58.63
N LEU A 166 -43.02 -28.41 58.83
CA LEU A 166 -42.72 -29.84 59.04
C LEU A 166 -43.27 -30.36 60.38
N ASN A 167 -43.28 -29.52 61.42
CA ASN A 167 -43.91 -29.88 62.70
C ASN A 167 -45.45 -29.92 62.59
N ASP A 168 -46.08 -28.91 61.98
CA ASP A 168 -47.54 -28.82 61.83
C ASP A 168 -48.12 -29.92 60.92
N SER A 169 -47.35 -30.35 59.91
CA SER A 169 -47.69 -31.51 59.07
C SER A 169 -47.37 -32.87 59.71
N GLY A 170 -46.69 -32.91 60.86
CA GLY A 170 -46.28 -34.14 61.54
C GLY A 170 -45.19 -34.93 60.81
N GLY A 171 -44.43 -34.27 59.94
CA GLY A 171 -43.33 -34.87 59.18
C GLY A 171 -42.02 -35.00 59.96
N PRO A 172 -41.04 -35.76 59.43
CA PRO A 172 -39.68 -35.75 59.97
C PRO A 172 -39.00 -34.40 59.66
N LEU A 173 -38.16 -33.89 60.57
CA LEU A 173 -37.37 -32.65 60.39
C LEU A 173 -36.18 -32.84 59.42
N LYS A 174 -36.45 -33.41 58.25
CA LYS A 174 -35.47 -33.73 57.19
C LYS A 174 -35.73 -32.88 55.95
N LEU A 175 -34.67 -32.62 55.20
CA LEU A 175 -34.77 -32.05 53.85
C LEU A 175 -35.06 -33.15 52.84
N SER A 176 -35.97 -32.88 51.91
CA SER A 176 -36.31 -33.74 50.77
C SER A 176 -36.36 -32.90 49.48
N VAL A 177 -36.32 -33.53 48.32
CA VAL A 177 -36.55 -32.89 47.01
C VAL A 177 -37.87 -32.11 47.01
N ASN A 178 -38.93 -32.66 47.63
CA ASN A 178 -40.25 -32.02 47.69
C ASN A 178 -40.24 -30.71 48.50
N THR A 179 -39.40 -30.61 49.53
CA THR A 179 -39.27 -29.41 50.37
C THR A 179 -38.10 -28.50 49.96
N LEU A 180 -37.32 -28.90 48.95
CA LEU A 180 -36.05 -28.25 48.61
C LEU A 180 -36.20 -26.83 48.05
N ASP A 181 -37.19 -26.58 47.18
CA ASP A 181 -37.33 -25.28 46.53
C ASP A 181 -37.72 -24.19 47.55
N GLN A 182 -38.69 -24.51 48.42
CA GLN A 182 -39.03 -23.71 49.60
C GLN A 182 -37.82 -23.46 50.50
N ALA A 183 -37.02 -24.49 50.78
CA ALA A 183 -35.82 -24.37 51.59
C ALA A 183 -34.78 -23.42 50.97
N ILE A 184 -34.60 -23.45 49.64
CA ILE A 184 -33.71 -22.53 48.91
C ILE A 184 -34.27 -21.10 48.98
N ILE A 185 -35.57 -20.90 48.76
CA ILE A 185 -36.21 -19.58 48.82
C ILE A 185 -36.05 -18.96 50.21
N GLU A 186 -36.38 -19.70 51.28
CA GLU A 186 -36.20 -19.23 52.66
C GLU A 186 -34.73 -18.89 52.98
N SER A 187 -33.78 -19.71 52.51
CA SER A 187 -32.35 -19.45 52.67
C SER A 187 -31.91 -18.16 51.97
N CYS A 188 -32.41 -17.90 50.76
CA CYS A 188 -32.13 -16.70 49.99
C CYS A 188 -32.77 -15.44 50.59
N SER A 189 -33.94 -15.53 51.21
CA SER A 189 -34.54 -14.43 51.98
C SER A 189 -33.78 -14.12 53.27
N HIS A 190 -33.21 -15.13 53.93
CA HIS A 190 -32.33 -14.96 55.10
C HIS A 190 -30.91 -14.47 54.76
N TRP A 191 -30.45 -14.67 53.52
CA TRP A 191 -29.16 -14.13 53.05
C TRP A 191 -29.14 -12.61 53.14
N GLU A 192 -28.02 -12.03 53.59
CA GLU A 192 -27.95 -10.60 53.87
C GLU A 192 -28.25 -9.73 52.62
N LYS A 193 -29.15 -8.75 52.75
CA LYS A 193 -29.57 -7.89 51.61
C LYS A 193 -28.43 -7.04 51.00
N ARG A 194 -27.29 -6.89 51.69
CA ARG A 194 -26.09 -6.19 51.19
C ARG A 194 -25.25 -6.99 50.20
N TYR A 195 -25.48 -8.29 50.07
CA TYR A 195 -24.77 -9.17 49.14
C TYR A 195 -25.71 -9.72 48.05
N PRO A 196 -25.22 -9.94 46.81
CA PRO A 196 -25.92 -10.70 45.79
C PRO A 196 -26.37 -12.09 46.27
N LEU A 197 -27.52 -12.56 45.79
CA LEU A 197 -27.99 -13.93 46.04
C LEU A 197 -27.09 -14.99 45.39
N ILE A 198 -26.56 -14.68 44.20
CA ILE A 198 -25.70 -15.57 43.44
C ILE A 198 -24.36 -15.86 44.14
N ASP A 199 -23.90 -15.01 45.08
CA ASP A 199 -22.74 -15.30 45.93
C ASP A 199 -22.98 -16.49 46.90
N TYR A 200 -24.24 -16.78 47.25
CA TYR A 200 -24.62 -17.98 48.01
C TYR A 200 -24.92 -19.15 47.06
N LEU A 201 -25.68 -18.92 45.99
CA LEU A 201 -26.17 -19.98 45.10
C LEU A 201 -25.08 -20.56 44.17
N LEU A 202 -24.12 -19.77 43.68
CA LEU A 202 -23.04 -20.28 42.82
C LEU A 202 -22.11 -21.29 43.54
N PRO A 203 -21.73 -21.08 44.81
CA PRO A 203 -21.12 -22.13 45.63
C PRO A 203 -22.00 -23.36 45.86
N CYS A 204 -23.32 -23.21 46.03
CA CYS A 204 -24.25 -24.34 46.11
C CYS A 204 -24.21 -25.17 44.82
N TRP A 205 -24.32 -24.51 43.66
CA TRP A 205 -24.22 -25.14 42.34
C TRP A 205 -22.89 -25.90 42.18
N LYS A 206 -21.75 -25.28 42.54
CA LYS A 206 -20.44 -25.95 42.47
C LYS A 206 -20.33 -27.17 43.38
N ARG A 207 -20.93 -27.13 44.57
CA ARG A 207 -21.03 -28.32 45.46
C ARG A 207 -21.92 -29.41 44.82
N ALA A 208 -23.07 -29.05 44.25
CA ALA A 208 -23.96 -29.99 43.56
C ALA A 208 -23.27 -30.67 42.36
N VAL A 209 -22.57 -29.91 41.50
CA VAL A 209 -21.79 -30.44 40.37
C VAL A 209 -20.63 -31.33 40.83
N LYS A 210 -19.95 -30.98 41.92
CA LYS A 210 -18.87 -31.79 42.51
C LYS A 210 -19.42 -33.13 43.02
N ILE A 211 -20.54 -33.11 43.75
CA ILE A 211 -21.20 -34.31 44.28
C ILE A 211 -21.71 -35.20 43.13
N ALA A 212 -22.39 -34.64 42.12
CA ALA A 212 -22.82 -35.38 40.93
C ALA A 212 -21.65 -36.04 40.19
N ASN A 213 -20.51 -35.33 40.06
CA ASN A 213 -19.33 -35.88 39.43
C ASN A 213 -18.67 -37.01 40.24
N SER A 214 -18.85 -37.04 41.56
CA SER A 214 -18.43 -38.15 42.44
C SER A 214 -19.45 -39.30 42.49
N ALA A 215 -20.74 -39.04 42.28
CA ALA A 215 -21.85 -39.99 42.44
C ALA A 215 -22.18 -40.83 41.19
N LYS A 216 -21.27 -40.90 40.20
CA LYS A 216 -21.50 -41.57 38.90
C LYS A 216 -21.87 -43.06 38.99
N ASN A 217 -21.55 -43.71 40.12
CA ASN A 217 -21.87 -45.12 40.40
C ASN A 217 -22.93 -45.31 41.50
N ALA A 218 -23.69 -44.25 41.86
CA ALA A 218 -24.79 -44.35 42.83
C ALA A 218 -26.02 -45.08 42.24
N SER A 219 -26.97 -45.46 43.10
CA SER A 219 -28.26 -46.02 42.68
C SER A 219 -29.12 -44.98 41.93
N PRO A 220 -30.07 -45.39 41.06
CA PRO A 220 -30.89 -44.46 40.27
C PRO A 220 -31.57 -43.37 41.10
N ASN A 221 -32.28 -43.75 42.18
CA ASN A 221 -32.93 -42.81 43.12
C ASN A 221 -31.94 -41.75 43.65
N LYS A 222 -30.72 -42.17 43.99
CA LYS A 222 -29.67 -41.31 44.54
C LYS A 222 -29.00 -40.42 43.47
N GLN A 223 -29.12 -40.77 42.18
CA GLN A 223 -28.74 -39.90 41.06
C GLN A 223 -29.86 -38.90 40.74
N GLU A 224 -31.12 -39.32 40.77
CA GLU A 224 -32.31 -38.50 40.56
C GLU A 224 -32.38 -37.32 41.56
N VAL A 225 -32.22 -37.60 42.86
CA VAL A 225 -32.10 -36.58 43.92
C VAL A 225 -31.00 -35.55 43.63
N ILE A 226 -29.84 -35.98 43.12
CA ILE A 226 -28.70 -35.09 42.84
C ILE A 226 -28.93 -34.24 41.58
N GLU A 227 -29.51 -34.83 40.53
CA GLU A 227 -29.83 -34.11 39.30
C GLU A 227 -31.00 -33.13 39.51
N GLU A 228 -31.96 -33.45 40.36
CA GLU A 228 -33.06 -32.54 40.73
C GLU A 228 -32.57 -31.41 41.65
N ALA A 229 -31.70 -31.71 42.63
CA ALA A 229 -31.01 -30.68 43.40
C ALA A 229 -30.19 -29.73 42.50
N LYS A 230 -29.57 -30.24 41.43
CA LYS A 230 -28.93 -29.42 40.39
C LYS A 230 -29.95 -28.61 39.58
N ARG A 231 -31.09 -29.20 39.18
CA ARG A 231 -32.16 -28.52 38.42
C ARG A 231 -32.71 -27.33 39.19
N LEU A 232 -33.09 -27.54 40.45
CA LEU A 232 -33.63 -26.50 41.34
C LEU A 232 -32.57 -25.46 41.70
N CYS A 233 -31.31 -25.86 41.97
CA CYS A 233 -30.23 -24.90 42.20
C CYS A 233 -29.97 -23.99 40.98
N MET A 234 -29.95 -24.55 39.76
CA MET A 234 -29.74 -23.76 38.53
C MET A 234 -30.92 -22.81 38.26
N SER A 235 -32.15 -23.29 38.43
CA SER A 235 -33.34 -22.45 38.23
C SER A 235 -33.36 -21.29 39.25
N ASN A 236 -33.08 -21.56 40.53
CA ASN A 236 -32.91 -20.53 41.54
C ASN A 236 -31.72 -19.58 41.25
N CYS A 237 -30.60 -20.04 40.68
CA CYS A 237 -29.52 -19.14 40.24
C CYS A 237 -29.99 -18.13 39.18
N LEU A 238 -30.89 -18.52 38.27
CA LEU A 238 -31.42 -17.65 37.22
C LEU A 238 -32.54 -16.75 37.74
N PHE A 239 -33.48 -17.29 38.52
CA PHE A 239 -34.55 -16.52 39.17
C PHE A 239 -34.00 -15.49 40.17
N ALA A 240 -32.93 -15.80 40.90
CA ALA A 240 -32.24 -14.85 41.78
C ALA A 240 -31.61 -13.65 41.07
N LEU A 241 -31.53 -13.67 39.73
CA LEU A 241 -30.96 -12.61 38.89
C LEU A 241 -32.00 -11.97 37.94
N THR A 242 -33.22 -12.49 37.89
CA THR A 242 -34.31 -12.03 36.99
C THR A 242 -35.59 -11.67 37.73
N MET A 243 -35.92 -12.41 38.80
CA MET A 243 -37.08 -12.21 39.66
C MET A 243 -36.69 -12.15 41.16
N PRO A 244 -35.84 -11.19 41.58
CA PRO A 244 -35.38 -11.06 42.98
C PRO A 244 -36.54 -10.85 43.98
N ALA A 245 -37.70 -10.40 43.51
CA ALA A 245 -38.92 -10.26 44.29
C ALA A 245 -39.39 -11.59 44.93
N LEU A 246 -39.12 -12.74 44.29
CA LEU A 246 -39.42 -14.07 44.84
C LEU A 246 -38.73 -14.34 46.19
N TYR A 247 -37.62 -13.65 46.45
CA TYR A 247 -36.81 -13.79 47.67
C TYR A 247 -36.98 -12.58 48.62
N GLY A 248 -37.98 -11.73 48.40
CA GLY A 248 -38.22 -10.53 49.22
C GLY A 248 -37.20 -9.41 49.01
N ARG A 249 -36.69 -9.25 47.77
CA ARG A 249 -35.67 -8.27 47.39
C ARG A 249 -36.12 -7.43 46.20
N ASP A 250 -35.88 -6.12 46.27
CA ASP A 250 -36.09 -5.20 45.15
C ASP A 250 -35.02 -5.37 44.06
N PRO A 251 -35.34 -5.18 42.77
CA PRO A 251 -34.38 -5.26 41.68
C PRO A 251 -33.19 -4.29 41.83
N ASN A 252 -31.97 -4.81 41.67
CA ASN A 252 -30.72 -4.09 41.87
C ASN A 252 -29.69 -4.50 40.79
N PRO A 253 -29.50 -3.70 39.73
CA PRO A 253 -28.54 -3.97 38.65
C PRO A 253 -27.05 -4.09 39.05
N ARG A 254 -26.70 -3.89 40.33
CA ARG A 254 -25.36 -4.22 40.87
C ARG A 254 -25.23 -5.65 41.37
N HIS A 255 -26.33 -6.25 41.83
CA HIS A 255 -26.39 -7.64 42.30
C HIS A 255 -26.88 -8.56 41.18
N ASP A 256 -27.83 -8.08 40.39
CA ASP A 256 -28.61 -8.87 39.43
C ASP A 256 -27.90 -8.88 38.07
N SER A 257 -26.66 -9.36 38.02
CA SER A 257 -25.85 -9.40 36.80
C SER A 257 -24.74 -10.45 36.85
N LEU A 258 -24.58 -11.21 35.76
CA LEU A 258 -23.50 -12.20 35.62
C LEU A 258 -22.11 -11.58 35.38
N ALA A 259 -22.01 -10.29 35.03
CA ALA A 259 -20.76 -9.65 34.62
C ALA A 259 -19.59 -9.78 35.65
N PRO A 260 -19.79 -9.58 36.97
CA PRO A 260 -18.71 -9.75 37.96
C PRO A 260 -18.21 -11.20 38.09
N TYR A 261 -19.04 -12.18 37.72
CA TYR A 261 -18.78 -13.61 37.83
C TYR A 261 -18.11 -14.17 36.56
N LEU A 262 -18.33 -13.51 35.42
CA LEU A 262 -17.60 -13.76 34.17
C LEU A 262 -16.15 -13.26 34.24
N LEU A 263 -15.92 -12.08 34.84
CA LEU A 263 -14.58 -11.48 34.98
C LEU A 263 -13.61 -12.32 35.84
N LYS A 264 -14.12 -13.09 36.81
CA LYS A 264 -13.31 -14.01 37.63
C LYS A 264 -12.78 -15.22 36.84
N GLY A 265 -13.34 -15.50 35.65
CA GLY A 265 -12.92 -16.61 34.80
C GLY A 265 -13.43 -17.99 35.26
N THR A 266 -13.22 -19.01 34.43
CA THR A 266 -13.88 -20.32 34.57
C THR A 266 -13.27 -21.25 35.64
N GLN A 267 -12.10 -20.89 36.19
CA GLN A 267 -11.35 -21.68 37.18
C GLN A 267 -11.43 -21.11 38.61
N ASP A 268 -11.92 -19.88 38.79
CA ASP A 268 -12.07 -19.25 40.11
C ASP A 268 -13.28 -19.82 40.86
N ASP A 269 -13.17 -19.98 42.18
CA ASP A 269 -14.25 -20.51 43.03
C ASP A 269 -15.48 -19.59 43.08
N GLY A 270 -15.31 -18.29 42.86
CA GLY A 270 -16.39 -17.31 42.68
C GLY A 270 -16.76 -17.02 41.21
N GLY A 271 -16.13 -17.64 40.22
CA GLY A 271 -16.39 -17.42 38.78
C GLY A 271 -17.34 -18.41 38.11
N LEU A 272 -17.88 -18.10 36.92
CA LEU A 272 -18.78 -19.00 36.19
C LEU A 272 -17.99 -20.08 35.43
N CYS A 273 -18.14 -21.35 35.83
CA CYS A 273 -17.51 -22.48 35.15
C CYS A 273 -18.30 -22.91 33.89
N PHE A 274 -17.64 -23.64 32.98
CA PHE A 274 -18.27 -24.13 31.75
C PHE A 274 -19.51 -25.00 32.00
N ASP A 275 -19.59 -25.71 33.12
CA ASP A 275 -20.75 -26.55 33.46
C ASP A 275 -21.95 -25.71 33.94
N PHE A 276 -21.73 -24.58 34.63
CA PHE A 276 -22.79 -23.61 34.94
C PHE A 276 -23.39 -23.07 33.63
N ILE A 277 -22.54 -22.58 32.73
CA ILE A 277 -22.99 -21.98 31.47
C ILE A 277 -23.67 -23.02 30.58
N ARG A 278 -23.15 -24.25 30.50
CA ARG A 278 -23.80 -25.33 29.72
C ARG A 278 -25.18 -25.69 30.26
N GLU A 279 -25.37 -25.68 31.58
CA GLU A 279 -26.66 -26.03 32.18
C GLU A 279 -27.67 -24.88 32.10
N ALA A 280 -27.22 -23.63 32.22
CA ALA A 280 -28.04 -22.44 31.97
C ALA A 280 -28.45 -22.34 30.49
N VAL A 281 -27.55 -22.65 29.54
CA VAL A 281 -27.83 -22.62 28.09
C VAL A 281 -28.99 -23.54 27.69
N LYS A 282 -29.20 -24.67 28.38
CA LYS A 282 -30.36 -25.56 28.14
C LYS A 282 -31.71 -24.93 28.48
N ARG A 283 -31.73 -23.87 29.30
CA ARG A 283 -32.93 -23.25 29.87
C ARG A 283 -33.25 -21.90 29.22
N LEU A 284 -32.43 -21.42 28.30
CA LEU A 284 -32.62 -20.10 27.67
C LEU A 284 -33.96 -19.97 26.94
N ASP A 285 -34.57 -21.08 26.55
CA ASP A 285 -35.89 -21.14 25.90
C ASP A 285 -37.06 -21.28 26.91
N GLU A 286 -36.79 -21.34 28.23
CA GLU A 286 -37.79 -21.42 29.30
C GLU A 286 -38.34 -20.06 29.73
N ASP A 287 -37.54 -18.98 29.61
CA ASP A 287 -37.89 -17.60 29.98
C ASP A 287 -37.07 -16.59 29.13
N GLU A 288 -37.76 -15.63 28.48
CA GLU A 288 -37.14 -14.58 27.66
C GLU A 288 -36.15 -13.69 28.43
N ALA A 289 -36.26 -13.62 29.77
CA ALA A 289 -35.33 -12.92 30.63
C ALA A 289 -33.94 -13.59 30.72
N PHE A 290 -33.84 -14.91 30.49
CA PHE A 290 -32.56 -15.62 30.60
C PHE A 290 -31.59 -15.28 29.45
N PRO A 291 -31.99 -15.27 28.15
CA PRO A 291 -31.17 -14.70 27.07
C PRO A 291 -30.71 -13.27 27.35
N ALA A 292 -31.60 -12.42 27.85
CA ALA A 292 -31.29 -11.03 28.19
C ALA A 292 -30.21 -10.92 29.27
N LEU A 293 -30.27 -11.73 30.33
CA LEU A 293 -29.29 -11.76 31.41
C LEU A 293 -27.85 -12.04 30.94
N PHE A 294 -27.67 -12.97 30.00
CA PHE A 294 -26.35 -13.26 29.41
C PHE A 294 -25.92 -12.16 28.42
N ASN A 295 -26.85 -11.66 27.59
CA ASN A 295 -26.56 -10.57 26.65
C ASN A 295 -26.13 -9.30 27.38
N GLU A 296 -26.94 -8.76 28.29
CA GLU A 296 -26.67 -7.53 29.04
C GLU A 296 -25.38 -7.63 29.88
N ALA A 297 -25.07 -8.81 30.42
CA ALA A 297 -23.79 -9.03 31.08
C ALA A 297 -22.60 -8.79 30.14
N MET A 298 -22.63 -9.31 28.91
CA MET A 298 -21.56 -9.09 27.93
C MET A 298 -21.55 -7.66 27.36
N VAL A 299 -22.71 -7.05 27.15
CA VAL A 299 -22.84 -5.65 26.72
C VAL A 299 -22.19 -4.70 27.74
N ARG A 300 -22.47 -4.92 29.03
CA ARG A 300 -21.83 -4.22 30.14
C ARG A 300 -20.32 -4.42 30.17
N LEU A 301 -19.83 -5.64 29.98
CA LEU A 301 -18.39 -5.92 29.90
C LEU A 301 -17.72 -5.21 28.72
N SER A 302 -18.35 -5.21 27.54
CA SER A 302 -17.85 -4.46 26.37
C SER A 302 -17.82 -2.95 26.64
N SER A 303 -18.89 -2.38 27.20
CA SER A 303 -18.95 -0.97 27.59
C SER A 303 -17.87 -0.59 28.61
N GLN A 304 -17.56 -1.46 29.58
CA GLN A 304 -16.47 -1.24 30.54
C GLN A 304 -15.09 -1.32 29.86
N LEU A 305 -14.89 -2.33 28.99
CA LEU A 305 -13.66 -2.51 28.21
C LEU A 305 -13.36 -1.30 27.31
N SER A 306 -14.38 -0.57 26.84
CA SER A 306 -14.21 0.63 26.00
C SER A 306 -13.34 1.72 26.64
N THR A 307 -13.32 1.77 27.99
CA THR A 307 -12.55 2.74 28.78
C THR A 307 -11.12 2.32 29.08
N LEU A 308 -10.73 1.08 28.75
CA LEU A 308 -9.41 0.52 29.06
C LEU A 308 -8.43 0.67 27.89
N SER A 309 -7.15 0.49 28.22
CA SER A 309 -6.03 0.40 27.28
C SER A 309 -5.31 -0.95 27.37
N LEU A 310 -4.39 -1.22 26.44
CA LEU A 310 -3.50 -2.38 26.48
C LEU A 310 -2.63 -2.45 27.76
N GLY A 311 -2.44 -1.32 28.46
CA GLY A 311 -1.69 -1.26 29.72
C GLY A 311 -2.50 -1.62 30.97
N ASP A 312 -3.83 -1.71 30.86
CA ASP A 312 -4.74 -2.02 31.95
C ASP A 312 -5.08 -3.52 32.00
N ASP A 313 -5.82 -3.97 33.03
CA ASP A 313 -6.28 -5.36 33.13
C ASP A 313 -7.49 -5.66 32.23
N TYR A 314 -7.26 -5.61 30.91
CA TYR A 314 -8.27 -5.87 29.88
C TYR A 314 -8.53 -7.37 29.66
N LYS A 315 -7.60 -8.25 30.06
CA LYS A 315 -7.64 -9.69 29.73
C LYS A 315 -8.86 -10.43 30.28
N PRO A 316 -9.34 -10.18 31.52
CA PRO A 316 -10.57 -10.78 32.03
C PRO A 316 -11.79 -10.58 31.11
N TYR A 317 -11.91 -9.41 30.48
CA TYR A 317 -13.02 -9.09 29.56
C TYR A 317 -12.92 -9.93 28.27
N VAL A 318 -11.72 -10.04 27.69
CA VAL A 318 -11.46 -10.87 26.50
C VAL A 318 -11.72 -12.36 26.80
N GLN A 319 -11.28 -12.84 27.96
CA GLN A 319 -11.49 -14.23 28.39
C GLN A 319 -12.96 -14.55 28.71
N ALA A 320 -13.76 -13.56 29.14
CA ALA A 320 -15.21 -13.72 29.24
C ALA A 320 -15.88 -13.94 27.87
N LEU A 321 -15.52 -13.16 26.85
CA LEU A 321 -16.06 -13.35 25.48
C LEU A 321 -15.54 -14.64 24.84
N LEU A 322 -14.26 -15.00 25.05
CA LEU A 322 -13.72 -16.31 24.65
C LEU A 322 -14.44 -17.48 25.34
N THR A 323 -14.91 -17.31 26.57
CA THR A 323 -15.75 -18.31 27.26
C THR A 323 -17.07 -18.49 26.52
N TYR A 324 -17.70 -17.41 26.04
CA TYR A 324 -18.93 -17.47 25.22
C TYR A 324 -18.69 -18.16 23.86
N THR A 325 -17.50 -18.06 23.24
CA THR A 325 -17.22 -18.76 21.96
C THR A 325 -17.38 -20.28 22.02
N ARG A 326 -17.41 -20.86 23.23
CA ARG A 326 -17.65 -22.30 23.44
C ARG A 326 -19.14 -22.69 23.38
N PHE A 327 -20.04 -21.71 23.28
CA PHE A 327 -21.49 -21.89 23.31
C PHE A 327 -22.15 -21.15 22.12
N PRO A 328 -22.38 -21.82 20.98
CA PRO A 328 -22.92 -21.18 19.77
C PRO A 328 -24.26 -20.45 19.96
N VAL A 329 -25.10 -20.89 20.91
CA VAL A 329 -26.35 -20.21 21.29
C VAL A 329 -26.06 -18.80 21.79
N LEU A 330 -25.14 -18.64 22.77
CA LEU A 330 -24.79 -17.31 23.30
C LEU A 330 -24.17 -16.40 22.22
N ILE A 331 -23.38 -16.95 21.31
CA ILE A 331 -22.81 -16.20 20.17
C ILE A 331 -23.90 -15.74 19.18
N THR A 332 -24.95 -16.55 19.01
CA THR A 332 -26.10 -16.19 18.16
C THR A 332 -26.93 -15.08 18.82
N ASN A 333 -27.31 -15.25 20.09
CA ASN A 333 -28.07 -14.28 20.87
C ASN A 333 -27.34 -12.92 20.98
N LEU A 334 -26.00 -12.93 21.09
CA LEU A 334 -25.18 -11.71 21.08
C LEU A 334 -25.10 -11.03 19.71
N ALA A 335 -25.14 -11.77 18.61
CA ALA A 335 -25.15 -11.19 17.27
C ALA A 335 -26.52 -10.60 16.91
N GLU A 336 -27.59 -11.16 17.45
CA GLU A 336 -28.96 -10.66 17.28
C GLU A 336 -29.22 -9.38 18.08
N HIS A 337 -28.55 -9.22 19.22
CA HIS A 337 -28.65 -8.06 20.09
C HIS A 337 -28.37 -6.70 19.37
N PRO A 338 -29.19 -5.64 19.57
CA PRO A 338 -29.08 -4.40 18.80
C PRO A 338 -27.71 -3.71 18.82
N CYS A 339 -26.95 -3.78 19.93
CA CYS A 339 -25.63 -3.14 19.99
C CYS A 339 -24.53 -3.90 19.20
N PHE A 340 -24.81 -5.08 18.65
CA PHE A 340 -23.83 -5.80 17.82
C PHE A 340 -23.43 -4.97 16.59
N ASN A 341 -24.43 -4.44 15.88
CA ASN A 341 -24.24 -3.50 14.78
C ASN A 341 -25.31 -2.41 14.87
N MET A 342 -24.94 -1.26 15.44
CA MET A 342 -25.80 -0.08 15.60
C MET A 342 -25.16 1.15 14.98
N ALA A 343 -25.99 2.09 14.52
CA ALA A 343 -25.52 3.34 13.93
C ALA A 343 -24.69 4.16 14.94
N GLN A 344 -23.49 4.55 14.51
CA GLN A 344 -22.46 5.28 15.26
C GLN A 344 -21.65 6.18 14.32
N SER A 345 -20.89 7.13 14.88
CA SER A 345 -19.77 7.74 14.15
C SER A 345 -18.61 6.75 14.05
N ALA A 346 -17.68 6.94 13.10
CA ALA A 346 -16.50 6.08 12.94
C ALA A 346 -15.70 5.85 14.26
N PRO A 347 -15.34 6.87 15.07
CA PRO A 347 -14.72 6.67 16.39
C PRO A 347 -15.68 6.21 17.49
N GLY A 348 -16.98 6.14 17.20
CA GLY A 348 -18.01 5.56 18.07
C GLY A 348 -18.12 4.04 17.91
N ILE A 349 -17.86 3.48 16.73
CA ILE A 349 -17.94 2.03 16.48
C ILE A 349 -17.02 1.27 17.46
N GLU A 350 -15.77 1.72 17.60
CA GLU A 350 -14.76 1.12 18.50
C GLU A 350 -15.09 1.22 20.01
N LYS A 351 -16.19 1.90 20.41
CA LYS A 351 -16.59 2.11 21.80
C LYS A 351 -18.00 1.64 22.15
N HIS A 352 -18.90 1.65 21.17
CA HIS A 352 -20.34 1.48 21.41
C HIS A 352 -20.97 0.27 20.70
N THR A 353 -20.28 -0.35 19.73
CA THR A 353 -20.70 -1.65 19.20
C THR A 353 -20.13 -2.80 20.04
N LEU A 354 -20.80 -3.96 20.09
CA LEU A 354 -20.42 -5.06 20.98
C LEU A 354 -18.96 -5.51 20.82
N LEU A 355 -18.48 -5.67 19.58
CA LEU A 355 -17.12 -6.11 19.28
C LEU A 355 -16.09 -4.95 19.25
N GLY A 356 -16.56 -3.70 19.14
CA GLY A 356 -15.72 -2.51 19.01
C GLY A 356 -14.62 -2.41 20.07
N PRO A 357 -14.98 -2.38 21.37
CA PRO A 357 -14.03 -2.31 22.49
C PRO A 357 -12.97 -3.42 22.52
N PHE A 358 -13.29 -4.63 22.06
CA PHE A 358 -12.32 -5.73 21.99
C PHE A 358 -11.27 -5.47 20.91
N PHE A 359 -11.71 -5.08 19.71
CA PHE A 359 -10.82 -4.71 18.60
C PHE A 359 -10.04 -3.40 18.85
N ARG A 360 -10.55 -2.53 19.74
CA ARG A 360 -9.92 -1.24 20.10
C ARG A 360 -8.61 -1.40 20.90
N ILE A 361 -8.49 -2.47 21.69
CA ILE A 361 -7.31 -2.73 22.52
C ILE A 361 -6.09 -2.98 21.61
N SER A 362 -5.11 -2.08 21.70
CA SER A 362 -4.00 -2.00 20.74
C SER A 362 -2.84 -1.19 21.32
N PRO A 363 -1.56 -1.51 21.01
CA PRO A 363 -0.42 -0.73 21.52
C PRO A 363 -0.31 0.65 20.86
N LEU A 364 -1.12 0.94 19.84
CA LEU A 364 -1.24 2.27 19.22
C LEU A 364 -2.16 3.22 20.03
N GLN A 365 -2.73 2.77 21.15
CA GLN A 365 -3.45 3.64 22.09
C GLN A 365 -2.45 4.59 22.79
N PRO A 366 -2.73 5.92 22.92
CA PRO A 366 -1.79 6.90 23.49
C PRO A 366 -1.23 6.55 24.88
N GLU A 367 -2.04 5.88 25.69
CA GLU A 367 -1.71 5.41 27.03
C GLU A 367 -0.64 4.32 27.00
N ALA A 368 -0.80 3.34 26.10
CA ALA A 368 0.14 2.23 25.89
C ALA A 368 1.43 2.72 25.21
N ILE A 369 1.34 3.59 24.20
CA ILE A 369 2.50 4.23 23.55
C ILE A 369 3.42 4.86 24.60
N LYS A 370 2.84 5.54 25.59
CA LYS A 370 3.57 6.22 26.67
C LYS A 370 4.27 5.24 27.63
N SER A 371 3.74 4.04 27.85
CA SER A 371 4.41 3.03 28.69
C SER A 371 5.53 2.28 27.96
N TYR A 372 5.39 2.03 26.65
CA TYR A 372 6.43 1.39 25.84
C TYR A 372 7.61 2.34 25.50
N PHE A 373 7.35 3.62 25.25
CA PHE A 373 8.36 4.59 24.79
C PHE A 373 8.48 5.84 25.69
N PRO A 374 8.80 5.69 27.00
CA PRO A 374 8.97 6.81 27.91
C PRO A 374 10.20 7.65 27.53
N GLY A 375 10.00 8.94 27.28
CA GLY A 375 11.09 9.86 26.92
C GLY A 375 11.73 9.55 25.57
N ALA A 376 10.92 9.29 24.53
CA ALA A 376 11.36 8.74 23.25
C ALA A 376 12.49 9.50 22.51
N ARG A 377 12.71 10.79 22.81
CA ARG A 377 13.85 11.58 22.30
C ARG A 377 15.22 11.10 22.81
N SER A 378 15.29 10.40 23.94
CA SER A 378 16.53 9.93 24.57
C SER A 378 16.67 8.41 24.64
N LEU A 379 15.77 7.65 23.99
CA LEU A 379 15.88 6.20 23.92
C LEU A 379 16.95 5.78 22.91
N ASP A 380 17.82 4.85 23.31
CA ASP A 380 18.74 4.20 22.39
C ASP A 380 18.03 3.18 21.49
N ARG A 381 18.65 2.87 20.34
CA ARG A 381 18.08 1.97 19.32
C ARG A 381 17.79 0.57 19.84
N THR A 382 18.54 0.08 20.83
CA THR A 382 18.36 -1.25 21.42
C THR A 382 17.10 -1.27 22.31
N ARG A 383 16.88 -0.23 23.13
CA ARG A 383 15.63 -0.07 23.89
C ARG A 383 14.42 0.04 22.99
N ILE A 384 14.51 0.84 21.91
CA ILE A 384 13.42 0.99 20.94
C ILE A 384 13.08 -0.38 20.34
N SER A 385 14.07 -1.14 19.86
CA SER A 385 13.86 -2.48 19.29
C SER A 385 13.26 -3.48 20.30
N ASN A 386 13.71 -3.45 21.56
CA ASN A 386 13.19 -4.34 22.60
C ASN A 386 11.75 -4.00 23.00
N ALA A 387 11.41 -2.71 23.05
CA ALA A 387 10.04 -2.24 23.28
C ALA A 387 9.11 -2.61 22.10
N GLN A 388 9.58 -2.44 20.86
CA GLN A 388 8.86 -2.84 19.64
C GLN A 388 8.60 -4.36 19.58
N GLU A 389 9.56 -5.20 19.97
CA GLU A 389 9.34 -6.65 19.99
C GLU A 389 8.39 -7.08 21.13
N SER A 390 8.54 -6.48 22.32
CA SER A 390 7.60 -6.69 23.44
C SER A 390 6.17 -6.27 23.08
N LEU A 391 6.02 -5.21 22.28
CA LEU A 391 4.78 -4.72 21.72
C LEU A 391 4.17 -5.72 20.72
N ARG A 392 4.96 -6.28 19.79
CA ARG A 392 4.49 -7.31 18.83
C ARG A 392 4.01 -8.57 19.54
N ILE A 393 4.73 -9.05 20.55
CA ILE A 393 4.35 -10.27 21.30
C ILE A 393 2.97 -10.12 21.95
N VAL A 394 2.70 -8.97 22.58
CA VAL A 394 1.39 -8.69 23.19
C VAL A 394 0.30 -8.49 22.13
N LEU A 395 0.59 -7.75 21.05
CA LEU A 395 -0.35 -7.52 19.95
C LEU A 395 -0.76 -8.83 19.25
N ARG A 396 0.20 -9.68 18.87
CA ARG A 396 -0.06 -11.00 18.27
C ARG A 396 -0.95 -11.86 19.16
N SER A 397 -0.68 -11.89 20.47
CA SER A 397 -1.48 -12.64 21.46
C SER A 397 -2.94 -12.18 21.49
N HIS A 398 -3.17 -10.85 21.52
CA HIS A 398 -4.51 -10.29 21.45
C HIS A 398 -5.19 -10.53 20.10
N GLN A 399 -4.44 -10.49 18.99
CA GLN A 399 -4.97 -10.79 17.65
C GLN A 399 -5.29 -12.28 17.43
N ASP A 400 -4.60 -13.20 18.12
CA ASP A 400 -4.99 -14.63 18.16
C ASP A 400 -6.29 -14.83 18.96
N ASP A 401 -6.49 -14.11 20.07
CA ASP A 401 -7.77 -14.10 20.81
C ASP A 401 -8.92 -13.45 20.00
N LEU A 402 -8.68 -12.30 19.35
CA LEU A 402 -9.67 -11.63 18.48
C LEU A 402 -10.06 -12.49 17.27
N PHE A 403 -9.11 -13.22 16.67
CA PHE A 403 -9.42 -14.16 15.60
C PHE A 403 -10.32 -15.29 16.10
N ALA A 404 -10.02 -15.88 17.27
CA ALA A 404 -10.85 -16.92 17.87
C ALA A 404 -12.29 -16.44 18.14
N ILE A 405 -12.46 -15.19 18.60
CA ILE A 405 -13.76 -14.55 18.79
C ILE A 405 -14.48 -14.38 17.44
N ALA A 406 -13.91 -13.66 16.47
CA ALA A 406 -14.57 -13.37 15.20
C ALA A 406 -14.89 -14.65 14.41
N ASN A 407 -13.97 -15.63 14.40
CA ASN A 407 -14.17 -16.92 13.75
C ASN A 407 -15.29 -17.76 14.42
N ALA A 408 -15.60 -17.54 15.70
CA ALA A 408 -16.77 -18.16 16.33
C ALA A 408 -18.09 -17.55 15.80
N PHE A 409 -18.18 -16.23 15.71
CA PHE A 409 -19.34 -15.55 15.11
C PHE A 409 -19.58 -15.96 13.64
N ILE A 410 -18.52 -16.02 12.83
CA ILE A 410 -18.59 -16.49 11.42
C ILE A 410 -19.03 -17.98 11.30
N ARG A 411 -18.85 -18.79 12.34
CA ARG A 411 -19.16 -20.23 12.34
C ARG A 411 -20.46 -20.62 13.05
N ALA A 412 -21.02 -19.78 13.92
CA ALA A 412 -22.23 -20.11 14.68
C ALA A 412 -23.46 -20.33 13.78
N GLY A 413 -23.65 -19.50 12.75
CA GLY A 413 -24.75 -19.62 11.81
C GLY A 413 -24.64 -18.67 10.61
N PRO A 414 -25.51 -18.82 9.58
CA PRO A 414 -25.50 -17.93 8.41
C PRO A 414 -25.92 -16.49 8.77
N VAL A 415 -26.91 -16.31 9.65
CA VAL A 415 -27.36 -14.99 10.14
C VAL A 415 -26.24 -14.29 10.90
N THR A 416 -25.62 -15.00 11.86
CA THR A 416 -24.46 -14.54 12.63
C THR A 416 -23.30 -14.13 11.72
N ARG A 417 -23.04 -14.92 10.67
CA ARG A 417 -22.02 -14.62 9.66
C ARG A 417 -22.33 -13.36 8.87
N SER A 418 -23.57 -13.20 8.36
CA SER A 418 -23.98 -11.97 7.68
C SER A 418 -23.71 -10.79 8.58
N ARG A 419 -24.30 -10.76 9.79
CA ARG A 419 -24.18 -9.62 10.72
C ARG A 419 -22.72 -9.25 11.02
N THR A 420 -21.84 -10.24 11.09
CA THR A 420 -20.39 -10.02 11.31
C THR A 420 -19.71 -9.39 10.10
N LEU A 421 -20.05 -9.83 8.87
CA LEU A 421 -19.60 -9.19 7.63
C LEU A 421 -20.21 -7.79 7.47
N ASP A 422 -21.49 -7.62 7.83
CA ASP A 422 -22.21 -6.34 7.82
C ASP A 422 -21.54 -5.34 8.79
N TRP A 423 -21.02 -5.80 9.94
CA TRP A 423 -20.24 -4.99 10.89
C TRP A 423 -18.86 -4.63 10.34
N PHE A 424 -18.13 -5.57 9.74
CA PHE A 424 -16.84 -5.27 9.09
C PHE A 424 -16.98 -4.28 7.92
N ALA A 425 -18.02 -4.45 7.10
CA ALA A 425 -18.36 -3.54 6.02
C ALA A 425 -18.73 -2.14 6.53
N TYR A 426 -19.54 -2.08 7.59
CA TYR A 426 -19.91 -0.82 8.23
C TYR A 426 -18.68 -0.04 8.72
N ILE A 427 -17.67 -0.73 9.27
CA ILE A 427 -16.38 -0.09 9.63
C ILE A 427 -15.70 0.52 8.39
N MET A 428 -15.64 -0.19 7.25
CA MET A 428 -15.02 0.34 6.03
C MET A 428 -15.75 1.59 5.54
N ASN A 429 -17.07 1.46 5.33
CA ASN A 429 -17.89 2.44 4.63
C ASN A 429 -17.96 3.81 5.35
N VAL A 430 -17.76 3.86 6.67
CA VAL A 430 -17.70 5.14 7.43
C VAL A 430 -16.28 5.72 7.57
N ASN A 431 -15.23 5.02 7.10
CA ASN A 431 -13.83 5.38 7.32
C ASN A 431 -13.09 5.88 6.06
N HIS A 432 -13.77 6.14 4.94
CA HIS A 432 -13.13 6.61 3.69
C HIS A 432 -12.23 7.86 3.92
N LYS A 433 -12.63 8.75 4.84
CA LYS A 433 -11.85 9.92 5.29
C LYS A 433 -10.44 9.59 5.82
N ARG A 434 -10.11 8.34 6.18
CA ARG A 434 -8.75 7.89 6.55
C ARG A 434 -7.73 7.94 5.40
N ARG A 435 -8.17 8.27 4.17
CA ARG A 435 -7.32 8.51 2.99
C ARG A 435 -7.26 9.97 2.54
N ALA A 436 -7.92 10.89 3.25
CA ALA A 436 -7.83 12.32 2.96
C ALA A 436 -6.40 12.85 3.14
N MET A 437 -6.00 13.86 2.35
CA MET A 437 -4.68 14.51 2.45
C MET A 437 -4.40 15.11 3.84
N GLN A 438 -5.45 15.44 4.58
CA GLN A 438 -5.40 15.76 6.01
C GLN A 438 -6.56 15.02 6.68
N VAL A 439 -6.25 14.11 7.61
CA VAL A 439 -7.25 13.31 8.34
C VAL A 439 -7.51 13.98 9.70
N ASP A 440 -8.77 14.26 10.05
CA ASP A 440 -9.14 14.62 11.42
C ASP A 440 -9.38 13.34 12.25
N PRO A 441 -8.58 13.06 13.30
CA PRO A 441 -8.77 11.91 14.20
C PRO A 441 -10.12 11.89 14.95
N ARG A 442 -10.95 12.94 14.83
CA ARG A 442 -12.31 13.00 15.38
C ARG A 442 -13.37 12.46 14.43
N GLU A 443 -13.07 12.32 13.15
CA GLU A 443 -14.03 11.85 12.13
C GLU A 443 -13.80 10.39 11.72
N VAL A 444 -12.76 9.73 12.23
CA VAL A 444 -12.34 8.38 11.83
C VAL A 444 -12.13 7.47 13.04
N ALA A 445 -12.18 6.15 12.84
CA ALA A 445 -11.78 5.17 13.85
C ALA A 445 -10.26 5.16 14.08
N SER A 446 -9.79 4.70 15.25
CA SER A 446 -8.36 4.75 15.58
C SER A 446 -7.50 3.79 14.76
N ASP A 447 -6.23 4.16 14.60
CA ASP A 447 -5.23 3.37 13.87
C ASP A 447 -5.06 1.96 14.45
N GLY A 448 -5.14 1.84 15.78
CA GLY A 448 -5.05 0.56 16.50
C GLY A 448 -6.24 -0.36 16.27
N PHE A 449 -7.45 0.20 16.17
CA PHE A 449 -8.67 -0.55 15.84
C PHE A 449 -8.65 -1.02 14.38
N MET A 450 -8.33 -0.12 13.44
CA MET A 450 -8.26 -0.43 12.01
C MET A 450 -7.15 -1.45 11.68
N LEU A 451 -6.01 -1.39 12.36
CA LEU A 451 -4.95 -2.40 12.24
C LEU A 451 -5.47 -3.79 12.64
N ASN A 452 -6.10 -3.91 13.82
CA ASN A 452 -6.67 -5.18 14.27
C ASN A 452 -7.74 -5.71 13.31
N VAL A 453 -8.65 -4.85 12.83
CA VAL A 453 -9.65 -5.22 11.82
C VAL A 453 -8.99 -5.79 10.55
N THR A 454 -7.94 -5.14 10.05
CA THR A 454 -7.19 -5.59 8.88
C THR A 454 -6.57 -6.97 9.11
N THR A 455 -5.84 -7.15 10.22
CA THR A 455 -5.18 -8.45 10.53
C THR A 455 -6.16 -9.60 10.75
N ILE A 456 -7.40 -9.35 11.22
CA ILE A 456 -8.42 -10.40 11.34
C ILE A 456 -9.02 -10.76 9.98
N LEU A 457 -9.21 -9.78 9.09
CA LEU A 457 -9.69 -10.00 7.72
C LEU A 457 -8.65 -10.76 6.86
N ASP A 458 -7.36 -10.42 6.97
CA ASP A 458 -6.22 -11.18 6.43
C ASP A 458 -6.33 -12.68 6.76
N ARG A 459 -6.63 -13.00 8.02
CA ARG A 459 -6.75 -14.39 8.52
C ARG A 459 -8.03 -15.10 8.10
N PHE A 460 -9.08 -14.37 7.69
CA PHE A 460 -10.20 -14.98 6.97
C PHE A 460 -9.86 -15.32 5.53
N CYS A 461 -8.83 -14.68 4.94
CA CYS A 461 -8.32 -15.01 3.62
C CYS A 461 -7.33 -16.19 3.62
N GLU A 462 -6.53 -16.37 4.69
CA GLU A 462 -5.55 -17.47 4.83
C GLU A 462 -6.02 -18.86 4.31
N PRO A 463 -7.26 -19.36 4.60
CA PRO A 463 -7.70 -20.69 4.16
C PRO A 463 -7.87 -20.84 2.63
N PHE A 464 -8.03 -19.73 1.91
CA PHE A 464 -8.09 -19.73 0.44
C PHE A 464 -6.82 -19.23 -0.26
N MET A 465 -5.82 -18.74 0.49
CA MET A 465 -4.53 -18.31 -0.05
C MET A 465 -3.50 -19.46 -0.14
N ASP A 466 -3.78 -20.47 -0.98
CA ASP A 466 -2.82 -21.54 -1.32
C ASP A 466 -1.79 -21.11 -2.38
N THR A 467 -0.64 -21.80 -2.41
CA THR A 467 0.51 -21.51 -3.28
C THR A 467 0.21 -21.63 -4.77
N ASP A 468 -0.80 -22.40 -5.13
CA ASP A 468 -1.05 -22.86 -6.50
C ASP A 468 -2.14 -22.01 -7.18
N PHE A 469 -2.64 -20.99 -6.48
CA PHE A 469 -3.71 -20.08 -6.91
C PHE A 469 -4.97 -20.84 -7.36
N SER A 470 -5.30 -21.92 -6.64
CA SER A 470 -6.33 -22.92 -7.01
C SER A 470 -7.76 -22.56 -6.56
N LYS A 471 -7.93 -21.38 -5.93
CA LYS A 471 -9.21 -20.85 -5.44
C LYS A 471 -9.49 -19.40 -5.88
N VAL A 472 -8.64 -18.80 -6.72
CA VAL A 472 -8.81 -17.43 -7.22
C VAL A 472 -10.08 -17.30 -8.08
N ASP A 473 -10.49 -18.38 -8.74
CA ASP A 473 -11.78 -18.59 -9.43
C ASP A 473 -13.02 -18.33 -8.55
N LYS A 474 -12.88 -18.37 -7.22
CA LYS A 474 -13.99 -18.23 -6.26
C LYS A 474 -14.23 -16.79 -5.83
N ILE A 475 -13.38 -15.87 -6.29
CA ILE A 475 -13.53 -14.42 -6.11
C ILE A 475 -14.35 -13.89 -7.30
N ASP A 476 -15.67 -13.82 -7.13
CA ASP A 476 -16.59 -13.47 -8.22
C ASP A 476 -16.49 -11.98 -8.56
N VAL A 477 -16.04 -11.69 -9.79
CA VAL A 477 -15.88 -10.33 -10.33
C VAL A 477 -17.19 -9.53 -10.26
N ARG A 478 -18.34 -10.21 -10.32
CA ARG A 478 -19.68 -9.61 -10.26
C ARG A 478 -20.11 -9.16 -8.86
N TYR A 479 -19.24 -9.25 -7.85
CA TYR A 479 -19.52 -8.82 -6.48
C TYR A 479 -20.18 -7.44 -6.40
N PHE A 480 -19.67 -6.45 -7.14
CA PHE A 480 -20.21 -5.08 -7.17
C PHE A 480 -21.52 -4.93 -7.98
N ARG A 481 -21.80 -5.85 -8.91
CA ARG A 481 -23.07 -5.95 -9.66
C ARG A 481 -24.18 -6.71 -8.92
N ARG A 482 -23.85 -7.46 -7.86
CA ARG A 482 -24.85 -8.04 -6.94
C ARG A 482 -25.20 -7.05 -5.80
N GLN A 483 -25.11 -7.53 -4.56
CA GLN A 483 -25.31 -6.77 -3.32
C GLN A 483 -23.96 -6.63 -2.60
N PRO A 484 -23.04 -5.76 -3.07
CA PRO A 484 -21.77 -5.55 -2.38
C PRO A 484 -22.00 -4.92 -1.01
N ARG A 485 -21.28 -5.39 0.01
CA ARG A 485 -21.29 -4.78 1.35
C ARG A 485 -20.40 -3.54 1.44
N VAL A 486 -19.31 -3.51 0.68
CA VAL A 486 -18.37 -2.38 0.62
C VAL A 486 -18.93 -1.33 -0.35
N ASP A 487 -19.14 -0.10 0.13
CA ASP A 487 -19.49 1.00 -0.76
C ASP A 487 -18.23 1.52 -1.47
N ILE A 488 -18.33 1.72 -2.78
CA ILE A 488 -17.25 2.19 -3.66
C ILE A 488 -17.72 3.29 -4.63
N ARG A 489 -18.83 3.97 -4.33
CA ARG A 489 -19.35 5.07 -5.17
C ARG A 489 -18.32 6.19 -5.31
N ASP A 490 -17.98 6.83 -4.20
CA ASP A 490 -17.04 7.96 -4.09
C ASP A 490 -15.57 7.62 -4.46
N GLU A 491 -15.25 6.33 -4.65
CA GLU A 491 -13.89 5.87 -4.93
C GLU A 491 -13.53 6.01 -6.41
N THR A 492 -12.35 6.55 -6.73
CA THR A 492 -11.87 6.63 -8.12
C THR A 492 -11.74 5.23 -8.72
N LYS A 493 -12.17 5.04 -9.98
CA LYS A 493 -12.11 3.76 -10.68
C LYS A 493 -10.87 3.69 -11.60
N LEU A 494 -10.33 2.49 -11.84
CA LEU A 494 -9.07 2.27 -12.56
C LEU A 494 -9.05 2.91 -13.95
N ASN A 495 -10.18 2.90 -14.67
CA ASN A 495 -10.27 3.51 -16.00
C ASN A 495 -11.66 4.05 -16.39
N ALA A 496 -12.71 3.73 -15.63
CA ALA A 496 -14.04 4.31 -15.83
C ALA A 496 -14.14 5.74 -15.22
N ASP A 497 -15.02 6.58 -15.75
CA ASP A 497 -15.57 7.72 -14.99
C ASP A 497 -16.83 7.32 -14.22
N GLU A 498 -17.30 8.23 -13.37
CA GLU A 498 -18.51 8.08 -12.54
C GLU A 498 -19.71 7.61 -13.37
N SER A 499 -20.00 8.29 -14.50
CA SER A 499 -21.14 7.98 -15.36
C SER A 499 -21.06 6.60 -16.03
N THR A 500 -19.85 6.14 -16.36
CA THR A 500 -19.59 4.83 -16.94
C THR A 500 -19.71 3.73 -15.87
N ALA A 501 -19.17 3.99 -14.68
CA ALA A 501 -19.22 3.05 -13.56
C ALA A 501 -20.65 2.87 -13.03
N ASP A 502 -21.43 3.95 -12.92
CA ASP A 502 -22.83 3.88 -12.47
C ASP A 502 -23.68 3.03 -13.43
N GLN A 503 -23.57 3.23 -14.75
CA GLN A 503 -24.26 2.40 -15.74
C GLN A 503 -23.90 0.91 -15.61
N TYR A 504 -22.62 0.59 -15.43
CA TYR A 504 -22.16 -0.78 -15.19
C TYR A 504 -22.68 -1.38 -13.87
N TYR A 505 -22.97 -0.55 -12.85
CA TYR A 505 -23.54 -0.97 -11.57
C TYR A 505 -25.07 -0.93 -11.50
N GLU A 506 -25.77 -0.26 -12.41
CA GLU A 506 -27.22 -0.32 -12.56
C GLU A 506 -27.69 -1.70 -13.04
N GLU A 507 -26.92 -2.36 -13.91
CA GLU A 507 -27.20 -3.72 -14.36
C GLU A 507 -26.93 -4.75 -13.24
N LYS A 508 -27.99 -5.09 -12.49
CA LYS A 508 -27.88 -6.00 -11.33
C LYS A 508 -27.90 -7.47 -11.70
N ASP A 509 -26.88 -8.19 -11.23
CA ASP A 509 -26.78 -9.64 -11.34
C ASP A 509 -27.56 -10.34 -10.21
N GLU A 510 -28.18 -11.48 -10.52
CA GLU A 510 -28.88 -12.30 -9.53
C GLU A 510 -27.92 -13.05 -8.57
N GLY A 511 -28.47 -13.41 -7.41
CA GLY A 511 -27.84 -14.26 -6.40
C GLY A 511 -27.13 -13.51 -5.26
N GLU A 512 -26.66 -14.27 -4.28
CA GLU A 512 -25.81 -13.78 -3.19
C GLU A 512 -24.32 -13.90 -3.54
N SER A 513 -23.49 -13.08 -2.89
CA SER A 513 -22.03 -13.16 -2.97
C SER A 513 -21.49 -14.22 -1.99
N ASN A 514 -20.51 -15.00 -2.44
CA ASN A 514 -19.96 -16.10 -1.62
C ASN A 514 -18.94 -15.57 -0.58
N PHE A 515 -18.76 -16.30 0.53
CA PHE A 515 -17.89 -15.88 1.64
C PHE A 515 -16.43 -15.58 1.24
N ILE A 516 -15.88 -16.24 0.21
CA ILE A 516 -14.52 -15.95 -0.27
C ILE A 516 -14.46 -14.58 -0.93
N SER A 517 -15.47 -14.25 -1.74
CA SER A 517 -15.59 -12.92 -2.37
C SER A 517 -15.81 -11.83 -1.31
N GLU A 518 -16.72 -12.05 -0.36
CA GLU A 518 -16.97 -11.15 0.77
C GLU A 518 -15.69 -10.85 1.57
N ALA A 519 -15.00 -11.90 2.02
CA ALA A 519 -13.76 -11.77 2.77
C ALA A 519 -12.66 -11.08 1.94
N PHE A 520 -12.52 -11.43 0.66
CA PHE A 520 -11.54 -10.79 -0.23
C PHE A 520 -11.77 -9.28 -0.35
N PHE A 521 -12.96 -8.85 -0.79
CA PHE A 521 -13.23 -7.42 -1.01
C PHE A 521 -13.21 -6.61 0.29
N LEU A 522 -13.68 -7.18 1.41
CA LEU A 522 -13.54 -6.55 2.74
C LEU A 522 -12.07 -6.42 3.17
N THR A 523 -11.22 -7.41 2.89
CA THR A 523 -9.80 -7.35 3.27
C THR A 523 -9.04 -6.34 2.40
N VAL A 524 -9.31 -6.28 1.10
CA VAL A 524 -8.70 -5.27 0.21
C VAL A 524 -9.12 -3.85 0.63
N ALA A 525 -10.38 -3.62 0.98
CA ALA A 525 -10.82 -2.35 1.57
C ALA A 525 -10.14 -2.06 2.92
N ALA A 526 -9.98 -3.07 3.78
CA ALA A 526 -9.32 -2.93 5.08
C ALA A 526 -7.83 -2.57 4.97
N HIS A 527 -7.09 -3.12 4.00
CA HIS A 527 -5.74 -2.63 3.72
C HIS A 527 -5.73 -1.16 3.31
N HIS A 528 -6.69 -0.73 2.48
CA HIS A 528 -6.73 0.66 2.02
C HIS A 528 -6.90 1.65 3.17
N TYR A 529 -8.02 1.55 3.90
CA TYR A 529 -8.36 2.47 4.99
C TYR A 529 -7.58 2.18 6.29
N GLY A 530 -7.05 0.95 6.44
CA GLY A 530 -6.23 0.48 7.57
C GLY A 530 -4.72 0.56 7.29
N SER A 531 -4.08 -0.55 6.93
CA SER A 531 -2.60 -0.66 6.88
C SER A 531 -1.93 0.43 6.04
N GLU A 532 -2.44 0.69 4.84
CA GLU A 532 -1.85 1.67 3.91
C GLU A 532 -2.11 3.13 4.37
N SER A 533 -3.14 3.35 5.21
CA SER A 533 -3.34 4.63 5.91
C SER A 533 -2.25 4.84 6.97
N LEU A 534 -1.91 3.81 7.77
CA LEU A 534 -0.79 3.84 8.72
C LEU A 534 0.57 3.99 8.00
N HIS A 535 0.77 3.36 6.83
CA HIS A 535 1.97 3.56 6.00
C HIS A 535 2.12 5.02 5.56
N THR A 536 1.01 5.66 5.19
CA THR A 536 0.98 7.09 4.81
C THR A 536 1.25 8.00 6.01
N GLN A 537 0.66 7.70 7.17
CA GLN A 537 0.87 8.41 8.44
C GLN A 537 2.34 8.34 8.89
N LEU A 538 3.00 7.17 8.80
CA LEU A 538 4.43 7.03 9.13
C LEU A 538 5.31 7.99 8.30
N LYS A 539 4.95 8.23 7.04
CA LYS A 539 5.63 9.16 6.13
C LYS A 539 5.32 10.64 6.41
N SER A 540 4.18 10.97 7.04
CA SER A 540 3.88 12.33 7.51
C SER A 540 4.62 12.66 8.80
N LEU A 541 4.58 11.73 9.78
CA LEU A 541 5.30 11.84 11.06
C LEU A 541 6.79 12.11 10.85
N ASP A 542 7.41 11.48 9.86
CA ASP A 542 8.82 11.65 9.51
C ASP A 542 9.16 13.04 8.91
N ARG A 543 8.16 13.81 8.47
CA ARG A 543 8.25 15.23 8.06
C ARG A 543 7.94 16.16 9.24
N GLU A 544 6.89 15.84 9.99
CA GLU A 544 6.44 16.59 11.17
C GLU A 544 7.51 16.63 12.27
N ILE A 545 8.18 15.50 12.55
CA ILE A 545 9.30 15.41 13.50
C ILE A 545 10.42 16.40 13.11
N LYS A 546 10.87 16.37 11.85
CA LYS A 546 11.94 17.25 11.36
C LYS A 546 11.55 18.73 11.39
N TYR A 547 10.28 19.04 11.12
CA TYR A 547 9.74 20.40 11.25
C TYR A 547 9.73 20.87 12.72
N LEU A 548 9.19 20.04 13.63
CA LEU A 548 9.14 20.32 15.07
C LEU A 548 10.54 20.45 15.68
N GLU A 549 11.49 19.61 15.28
CA GLU A 549 12.90 19.72 15.70
C GLU A 549 13.54 21.03 15.23
N LYS A 550 13.34 21.42 13.96
CA LYS A 550 13.83 22.71 13.44
C LYS A 550 13.19 23.88 14.21
N HIS A 551 11.90 23.83 14.48
CA HIS A 551 11.15 24.87 15.19
C HIS A 551 11.58 24.98 16.67
N ILE A 552 11.75 23.85 17.36
CA ILE A 552 12.24 23.80 18.75
C ILE A 552 13.67 24.36 18.83
N LYS A 553 14.57 23.94 17.93
CA LYS A 553 15.94 24.47 17.87
C LYS A 553 15.98 25.98 17.59
N ALA A 554 15.08 26.49 16.75
CA ALA A 554 14.94 27.92 16.51
C ALA A 554 14.50 28.68 17.77
N MET A 555 13.45 28.20 18.46
CA MET A 555 13.02 28.77 19.75
C MET A 555 14.15 28.73 20.80
N GLU A 556 14.84 27.60 20.95
CA GLU A 556 15.96 27.45 21.91
C GLU A 556 17.08 28.48 21.66
N ALA A 557 17.34 28.85 20.41
CA ALA A 557 18.30 29.91 20.06
C ALA A 557 17.82 31.33 20.41
N GLU A 558 16.51 31.55 20.57
CA GLU A 558 15.95 32.83 21.02
C GLU A 558 15.93 32.99 22.54
N ARG A 559 15.93 31.88 23.30
CA ARG A 559 15.88 31.87 24.77
C ARG A 559 16.83 32.85 25.45
N PRO A 560 18.10 33.06 25.01
CA PRO A 560 19.00 34.05 25.61
C PRO A 560 18.48 35.50 25.55
N LYS A 561 17.71 35.87 24.52
CA LYS A 561 17.14 37.21 24.35
C LYS A 561 16.13 37.55 25.46
N LEU A 562 15.44 36.54 25.99
CA LEU A 562 14.32 36.67 26.94
C LEU A 562 14.75 36.59 28.42
N VAL A 563 16.02 36.25 28.71
CA VAL A 563 16.54 36.08 30.08
C VAL A 563 16.30 37.32 30.96
N ASN A 564 16.36 38.52 30.36
CA ASN A 564 16.15 39.79 31.04
C ASN A 564 14.67 40.12 31.35
N SER A 565 13.71 39.27 30.99
CA SER A 565 12.27 39.49 31.19
C SER A 565 11.57 38.25 31.79
N PRO A 566 11.62 38.06 33.13
CA PRO A 566 11.19 36.82 33.78
C PRO A 566 9.76 36.36 33.48
N HIS A 567 8.82 37.28 33.27
CA HIS A 567 7.45 36.93 32.90
C HIS A 567 7.34 36.37 31.46
N GLN A 568 8.03 36.99 30.51
CA GLN A 568 8.10 36.53 29.12
C GLN A 568 8.87 35.21 29.02
N LEU A 569 9.99 35.07 29.75
CA LEU A 569 10.76 33.83 29.83
C LEU A 569 9.90 32.66 30.32
N ARG A 570 9.05 32.86 31.34
CA ARG A 570 8.15 31.81 31.86
C ARG A 570 7.10 31.38 30.83
N LEU A 571 6.49 32.32 30.10
CA LEU A 571 5.52 32.01 29.04
C LEU A 571 6.20 31.31 27.85
N PHE A 572 7.41 31.72 27.51
CA PHE A 572 8.25 31.09 26.51
C PHE A 572 8.63 29.65 26.91
N GLU A 573 9.06 29.42 28.15
CA GLU A 573 9.42 28.08 28.65
C GLU A 573 8.22 27.13 28.70
N GLU A 574 7.02 27.63 29.04
CA GLU A 574 5.81 26.82 28.94
C GLU A 574 5.47 26.46 27.48
N THR A 575 5.64 27.41 26.56
CA THR A 575 5.43 27.20 25.12
C THR A 575 6.42 26.19 24.54
N LEU A 576 7.72 26.34 24.85
CA LEU A 576 8.78 25.40 24.49
C LEU A 576 8.50 24.00 25.05
N LYS A 577 8.01 23.89 26.29
CA LYS A 577 7.60 22.62 26.90
C LYS A 577 6.38 22.01 26.20
N ARG A 578 5.39 22.82 25.79
CA ARG A 578 4.23 22.35 25.00
C ARG A 578 4.69 21.75 23.65
N HIS A 579 5.52 22.47 22.89
CA HIS A 579 6.08 21.94 21.63
C HIS A 579 6.96 20.69 21.85
N THR A 580 7.77 20.65 22.91
CA THR A 580 8.58 19.48 23.27
C THR A 580 7.71 18.26 23.55
N ASN A 581 6.62 18.42 24.31
CA ASN A 581 5.66 17.35 24.59
C ASN A 581 4.96 16.85 23.32
N VAL A 582 4.73 17.71 22.32
CA VAL A 582 4.19 17.31 21.01
C VAL A 582 5.24 16.48 20.26
N LEU A 583 6.47 16.96 20.13
CA LEU A 583 7.57 16.23 19.48
C LEU A 583 7.79 14.84 20.11
N GLU A 584 7.81 14.74 21.45
CA GLU A 584 7.95 13.47 22.14
C GLU A 584 6.80 12.50 21.82
N LYS A 585 5.55 12.97 21.82
CA LYS A 585 4.40 12.16 21.41
C LYS A 585 4.49 11.71 19.95
N THR A 586 4.88 12.59 19.03
CA THR A 586 5.03 12.28 17.61
C THR A 586 6.10 11.22 17.37
N ILE A 587 7.24 11.29 18.08
CA ILE A 587 8.31 10.27 18.03
C ILE A 587 7.84 8.95 18.67
N SER A 588 7.18 8.98 19.83
CA SER A 588 6.65 7.76 20.48
C SER A 588 5.60 7.05 19.60
N LEU A 589 4.71 7.81 18.95
CA LEU A 589 3.73 7.29 18.00
C LEU A 589 4.42 6.66 16.78
N LYS A 590 5.43 7.33 16.21
CA LYS A 590 6.26 6.75 15.14
C LYS A 590 6.85 5.40 15.57
N TYR A 591 7.51 5.32 16.72
CA TYR A 591 8.12 4.06 17.18
C TYR A 591 7.10 2.95 17.46
N ALA A 592 5.87 3.30 17.88
CA ALA A 592 4.79 2.33 18.07
C ALA A 592 4.22 1.82 16.73
N ILE A 593 4.05 2.71 15.74
CA ILE A 593 3.64 2.37 14.37
C ILE A 593 4.71 1.51 13.69
N GLU A 594 5.99 1.86 13.79
CA GLU A 594 7.11 1.00 13.35
C GLU A 594 7.13 -0.34 14.10
N GLY A 595 6.80 -0.35 15.39
CA GLY A 595 6.67 -1.57 16.18
C GLY A 595 5.62 -2.52 15.60
N ALA A 596 4.42 -2.01 15.35
CA ALA A 596 3.29 -2.79 14.87
C ALA A 596 3.39 -3.18 13.38
N LEU A 597 3.82 -2.26 12.51
CA LEU A 597 3.89 -2.50 11.07
C LEU A 597 5.08 -3.38 10.66
N LEU A 598 6.20 -3.36 11.39
CA LEU A 598 7.39 -4.15 11.07
C LEU A 598 7.29 -5.59 11.62
N ASP A 599 6.09 -6.14 11.66
CA ASP A 599 5.83 -7.52 12.06
C ASP A 599 5.89 -8.47 10.86
N GLU A 600 6.96 -9.27 10.76
CA GLU A 600 7.17 -10.17 9.62
C GLU A 600 6.06 -11.22 9.42
N ARG A 601 5.32 -11.62 10.47
CA ARG A 601 4.22 -12.60 10.35
C ARG A 601 2.97 -11.94 9.74
N MET A 602 2.60 -10.77 10.25
CA MET A 602 1.48 -9.98 9.69
C MET A 602 1.78 -9.60 8.24
N GLN A 603 2.96 -9.03 7.98
CA GLN A 603 3.34 -8.58 6.64
C GLN A 603 3.53 -9.73 5.65
N GLY A 604 4.01 -10.91 6.11
CA GLY A 604 4.04 -12.13 5.29
C GLY A 604 2.65 -12.69 4.92
N THR A 605 1.60 -12.27 5.64
CA THR A 605 0.20 -12.60 5.32
C THR A 605 -0.38 -11.57 4.34
N SER A 606 -0.23 -10.28 4.65
CA SER A 606 -0.55 -9.16 3.75
C SER A 606 0.06 -9.33 2.36
N LEU A 607 1.37 -9.63 2.27
CA LEU A 607 2.05 -9.90 0.99
C LEU A 607 1.39 -11.03 0.21
N ARG A 608 0.98 -12.11 0.89
CA ARG A 608 0.31 -13.25 0.25
C ARG A 608 -1.05 -12.83 -0.34
N LEU A 609 -1.78 -11.95 0.36
CA LEU A 609 -2.99 -11.35 -0.20
C LEU A 609 -2.68 -10.49 -1.41
N MET A 610 -1.67 -9.61 -1.36
CA MET A 610 -1.30 -8.76 -2.50
C MET A 610 -0.90 -9.57 -3.74
N ARG A 611 -0.27 -10.75 -3.58
CA ARG A 611 -0.06 -11.71 -4.67
C ARG A 611 -1.36 -12.30 -5.20
N TYR A 612 -2.31 -12.61 -4.32
CA TYR A 612 -3.64 -13.08 -4.71
C TYR A 612 -4.42 -12.02 -5.49
N VAL A 613 -4.37 -10.75 -5.06
CA VAL A 613 -4.96 -9.63 -5.81
C VAL A 613 -4.24 -9.45 -7.16
N ALA A 614 -2.91 -9.56 -7.21
CA ALA A 614 -2.14 -9.49 -8.46
C ALA A 614 -2.52 -10.59 -9.47
N VAL A 615 -2.61 -11.86 -9.04
CA VAL A 615 -3.05 -12.96 -9.90
C VAL A 615 -4.52 -12.79 -10.30
N TRP A 616 -5.40 -12.36 -9.39
CA TRP A 616 -6.81 -12.10 -9.70
C TRP A 616 -6.99 -10.98 -10.73
N LEU A 617 -6.28 -9.85 -10.58
CA LEU A 617 -6.25 -8.76 -11.58
C LEU A 617 -5.72 -9.23 -12.93
N LEU A 618 -4.68 -10.07 -12.94
CA LEU A 618 -4.16 -10.66 -14.19
C LEU A 618 -5.21 -11.56 -14.85
N ARG A 619 -5.87 -12.46 -14.11
CA ARG A 619 -6.95 -13.31 -14.66
C ARG A 619 -8.11 -12.50 -15.22
N LEU A 620 -8.51 -11.44 -14.52
CA LEU A 620 -9.56 -10.52 -14.98
C LEU A 620 -9.14 -9.80 -16.27
N ALA A 621 -7.94 -9.21 -16.31
CA ALA A 621 -7.46 -8.46 -17.46
C ALA A 621 -7.22 -9.33 -18.71
N THR A 622 -6.85 -10.61 -18.55
CA THR A 622 -6.60 -11.55 -19.66
C THR A 622 -7.77 -12.45 -20.03
N GLY A 623 -8.77 -12.60 -19.16
CA GLY A 623 -9.82 -13.61 -19.30
C GLY A 623 -9.31 -15.07 -19.19
N SER A 624 -8.15 -15.31 -18.54
CA SER A 624 -7.50 -16.63 -18.50
C SER A 624 -7.31 -17.19 -17.08
N ASP A 625 -7.15 -18.51 -16.93
CA ASP A 625 -6.76 -19.17 -15.66
C ASP A 625 -5.25 -19.02 -15.38
N TYR A 626 -4.76 -17.77 -15.46
CA TYR A 626 -3.35 -17.45 -15.30
C TYR A 626 -2.80 -17.90 -13.93
N LYS A 627 -1.58 -18.46 -13.95
CA LYS A 627 -0.80 -18.92 -12.81
C LYS A 627 0.68 -18.54 -13.02
N PRO A 628 1.45 -18.23 -11.96
CA PRO A 628 2.86 -17.87 -12.07
C PRO A 628 3.68 -18.95 -12.81
N GLY A 629 4.64 -18.51 -13.62
CA GLY A 629 5.48 -19.36 -14.48
C GLY A 629 4.83 -19.77 -15.81
N MET A 630 3.58 -19.38 -16.06
CA MET A 630 2.82 -19.66 -17.30
C MET A 630 2.55 -18.39 -18.13
N GLU A 631 3.22 -17.27 -17.84
CA GLU A 631 2.99 -15.94 -18.43
C GLU A 631 3.03 -16.00 -19.96
N THR A 632 4.10 -16.58 -20.52
CA THR A 632 4.31 -16.69 -21.99
C THR A 632 3.27 -17.55 -22.70
N GLN A 633 2.48 -18.34 -21.97
CA GLN A 633 1.43 -19.21 -22.53
C GLN A 633 0.03 -18.60 -22.36
N MET A 634 -0.23 -17.99 -21.20
CA MET A 634 -1.55 -17.52 -20.77
C MET A 634 -1.79 -16.01 -20.95
N ILE A 635 -0.72 -15.22 -21.09
CA ILE A 635 -0.77 -13.76 -21.27
C ILE A 635 -0.21 -13.42 -22.66
N LYS A 636 -1.04 -12.76 -23.47
CA LYS A 636 -0.66 -12.20 -24.78
C LYS A 636 -0.86 -10.69 -24.72
N LEU A 637 0.11 -9.91 -25.21
CA LEU A 637 0.09 -8.46 -25.11
C LEU A 637 0.26 -7.80 -26.49
N PRO A 638 -0.40 -6.64 -26.75
CA PRO A 638 -1.34 -5.94 -25.86
C PRO A 638 -2.62 -6.74 -25.59
N LEU A 639 -3.27 -6.45 -24.47
CA LEU A 639 -4.57 -7.05 -24.11
C LEU A 639 -5.67 -6.65 -25.10
N SER A 640 -6.68 -7.50 -25.26
CA SER A 640 -7.91 -7.14 -25.98
C SER A 640 -8.88 -6.35 -25.09
N ALA A 641 -9.79 -5.60 -25.70
CA ALA A 641 -10.78 -4.79 -24.98
C ALA A 641 -11.91 -5.62 -24.32
N ASP A 642 -12.00 -6.91 -24.61
CA ASP A 642 -13.18 -7.75 -24.29
C ASP A 642 -13.45 -7.88 -22.78
N ASN A 643 -12.41 -7.79 -21.94
CA ASN A 643 -12.52 -7.85 -20.48
C ASN A 643 -12.32 -6.47 -19.80
N MET A 644 -12.28 -5.39 -20.59
CA MET A 644 -11.85 -4.06 -20.13
C MET A 644 -12.88 -3.37 -19.23
N GLU A 645 -14.18 -3.59 -19.45
CA GLU A 645 -15.27 -2.93 -18.72
C GLU A 645 -15.26 -3.24 -17.21
N ALA A 646 -15.32 -4.53 -16.87
CA ALA A 646 -15.30 -4.99 -15.48
C ALA A 646 -13.99 -4.62 -14.74
N PHE A 647 -12.86 -4.55 -15.45
CA PHE A 647 -11.58 -4.09 -14.90
C PHE A 647 -11.56 -2.56 -14.70
N ALA A 648 -12.03 -1.79 -15.67
CA ALA A 648 -12.06 -0.33 -15.65
C ALA A 648 -12.90 0.23 -14.51
N CYS A 649 -13.97 -0.48 -14.12
CA CYS A 649 -14.87 -0.10 -13.05
C CYS A 649 -14.37 -0.46 -11.64
N LEU A 650 -13.30 -1.25 -11.48
CA LEU A 650 -12.73 -1.53 -10.15
C LEU A 650 -12.16 -0.26 -9.50
N PRO A 651 -12.21 -0.12 -8.16
CA PRO A 651 -11.55 0.98 -7.46
C PRO A 651 -10.03 0.98 -7.68
N GLU A 652 -9.43 2.16 -7.83
CA GLU A 652 -7.97 2.33 -7.94
C GLU A 652 -7.21 1.70 -6.77
N TYR A 653 -7.83 1.68 -5.57
CA TYR A 653 -7.21 1.10 -4.39
C TYR A 653 -6.83 -0.38 -4.54
N VAL A 654 -7.53 -1.13 -5.40
CA VAL A 654 -7.25 -2.57 -5.59
C VAL A 654 -5.84 -2.78 -6.15
N LEU A 655 -5.37 -1.90 -7.05
CA LEU A 655 -4.00 -1.93 -7.55
C LEU A 655 -3.04 -1.09 -6.69
N GLN A 656 -3.49 0.07 -6.18
CA GLN A 656 -2.66 0.92 -5.31
C GLN A 656 -2.19 0.17 -4.06
N ASN A 657 -3.03 -0.65 -3.44
CA ASN A 657 -2.69 -1.42 -2.24
C ASN A 657 -1.57 -2.43 -2.50
N ILE A 658 -1.59 -3.15 -3.63
CA ILE A 658 -0.47 -4.03 -4.04
C ILE A 658 0.82 -3.21 -4.05
N VAL A 659 0.77 -2.05 -4.70
CA VAL A 659 1.96 -1.26 -4.98
C VAL A 659 2.53 -0.58 -3.74
N ASP A 660 1.70 0.05 -2.90
CA ASP A 660 2.18 0.69 -1.67
C ASP A 660 2.64 -0.34 -0.62
N ASN A 661 2.01 -1.52 -0.56
CA ASN A 661 2.44 -2.60 0.32
C ASN A 661 3.81 -3.16 -0.12
N PHE A 662 4.00 -3.49 -1.40
CA PHE A 662 5.32 -3.92 -1.88
C PHE A 662 6.39 -2.82 -1.73
N LYS A 663 6.09 -1.55 -2.02
CA LYS A 663 7.01 -0.42 -1.76
C LYS A 663 7.40 -0.33 -0.28
N PHE A 664 6.47 -0.55 0.64
CA PHE A 664 6.75 -0.57 2.08
C PHE A 664 7.71 -1.72 2.43
N ILE A 665 7.44 -2.95 1.98
CA ILE A 665 8.30 -4.11 2.26
C ILE A 665 9.69 -3.96 1.62
N PHE A 666 9.79 -3.49 0.37
CA PHE A 666 11.07 -3.17 -0.29
C PHE A 666 11.92 -2.20 0.52
N ARG A 667 11.30 -1.25 1.23
CA ARG A 667 12.00 -0.25 2.04
C ARG A 667 12.32 -0.70 3.46
N TRP A 668 11.45 -1.49 4.09
CA TRP A 668 11.45 -1.69 5.54
C TRP A 668 11.62 -3.14 6.01
N LEU A 669 11.13 -4.12 5.25
CA LEU A 669 11.24 -5.56 5.57
C LEU A 669 11.79 -6.37 4.38
N PRO A 670 12.97 -6.02 3.84
CA PRO A 670 13.48 -6.72 2.66
C PRO A 670 13.87 -8.18 2.93
N THR A 671 14.00 -8.58 4.21
CA THR A 671 14.26 -9.96 4.66
C THR A 671 13.23 -10.98 4.18
N ILE A 672 11.95 -10.60 4.09
CA ILE A 672 10.88 -11.53 3.70
C ILE A 672 10.60 -11.57 2.19
N LEU A 673 11.22 -10.68 1.40
CA LEU A 673 11.02 -10.64 -0.07
C LEU A 673 11.42 -11.93 -0.79
N PRO A 674 12.58 -12.58 -0.54
CA PRO A 674 13.04 -13.70 -1.36
C PRO A 674 12.16 -14.96 -1.27
N SER A 675 11.30 -15.06 -0.25
CA SER A 675 10.30 -16.12 -0.08
C SER A 675 8.88 -15.68 -0.41
N ALA A 676 8.65 -14.38 -0.61
CA ALA A 676 7.34 -13.80 -0.87
C ALA A 676 7.13 -13.38 -2.33
N VAL A 677 8.13 -12.83 -3.01
CA VAL A 677 7.99 -12.30 -4.38
C VAL A 677 8.03 -13.44 -5.41
N GLY A 678 7.02 -13.51 -6.29
CA GLY A 678 6.99 -14.41 -7.44
C GLY A 678 6.87 -13.70 -8.78
N GLU A 679 6.89 -14.49 -9.85
CA GLU A 679 6.89 -14.02 -11.24
C GLU A 679 5.60 -13.26 -11.60
N GLU A 680 4.50 -13.47 -10.86
CA GLU A 680 3.28 -12.69 -11.01
C GLU A 680 3.44 -11.18 -10.77
N MET A 681 4.42 -10.75 -9.98
CA MET A 681 4.71 -9.33 -9.77
C MET A 681 5.30 -8.70 -11.05
N ILE A 682 6.19 -9.43 -11.72
CA ILE A 682 6.74 -9.04 -13.03
C ILE A 682 5.63 -9.05 -14.07
N ALA A 683 4.80 -10.11 -14.07
CA ALA A 683 3.69 -10.27 -15.00
C ALA A 683 2.69 -9.10 -14.91
N LEU A 684 2.30 -8.69 -13.69
CA LEU A 684 1.36 -7.59 -13.45
C LEU A 684 1.93 -6.25 -13.96
N CYS A 685 3.14 -5.89 -13.55
CA CYS A 685 3.76 -4.63 -13.98
C CYS A 685 3.93 -4.56 -15.50
N ILE A 686 4.43 -5.62 -16.14
CA ILE A 686 4.65 -5.62 -17.60
C ILE A 686 3.32 -5.61 -18.36
N THR A 687 2.33 -6.39 -17.94
CA THR A 687 1.00 -6.44 -18.57
C THR A 687 0.33 -5.07 -18.60
N LEU A 688 0.32 -4.40 -17.44
CA LEU A 688 -0.36 -3.11 -17.26
C LEU A 688 0.46 -1.90 -17.74
N LEU A 689 1.79 -2.01 -17.86
CA LEU A 689 2.60 -1.00 -18.57
C LEU A 689 2.55 -1.17 -20.10
N ARG A 690 2.46 -2.40 -20.61
CA ARG A 690 2.35 -2.67 -22.06
C ARG A 690 0.97 -2.28 -22.59
N SER A 691 -0.07 -2.58 -21.81
CA SER A 691 -1.48 -2.26 -22.04
C SER A 691 -1.92 -1.12 -21.12
N SER A 692 -1.10 -0.07 -21.03
CA SER A 692 -1.29 1.13 -20.20
C SER A 692 -2.62 1.85 -20.39
N ASP A 693 -3.34 1.55 -21.47
CA ASP A 693 -4.69 2.02 -21.77
C ASP A 693 -5.76 1.45 -20.81
N PHE A 694 -5.41 0.43 -19.99
CA PHE A 694 -6.23 -0.13 -18.90
C PHE A 694 -6.19 0.67 -17.59
N ILE A 695 -5.33 1.70 -17.48
CA ILE A 695 -5.20 2.54 -16.28
C ILE A 695 -5.25 4.02 -16.68
N ARG A 696 -6.17 4.78 -16.10
CA ARG A 696 -6.28 6.23 -16.35
C ARG A 696 -5.24 7.04 -15.57
N ASN A 697 -4.99 6.67 -14.32
CA ASN A 697 -4.11 7.40 -13.40
C ASN A 697 -2.60 7.21 -13.73
N PRO A 698 -1.88 8.26 -14.14
CA PRO A 698 -0.46 8.15 -14.49
C PRO A 698 0.46 7.87 -13.28
N TYR A 699 0.06 8.27 -12.07
CA TYR A 699 0.82 8.00 -10.85
C TYR A 699 0.71 6.54 -10.41
N LEU A 700 -0.39 5.87 -10.78
CA LEU A 700 -0.56 4.43 -10.59
C LEU A 700 0.32 3.65 -11.59
N LYS A 701 0.34 4.07 -12.87
CA LYS A 701 1.29 3.54 -13.88
C LYS A 701 2.74 3.72 -13.44
N SER A 702 3.13 4.93 -13.00
CA SER A 702 4.51 5.19 -12.57
C SER A 702 4.90 4.34 -11.37
N SER A 703 3.96 4.10 -10.47
CA SER A 703 4.17 3.26 -9.30
C SER A 703 4.47 1.79 -9.66
N LEU A 704 4.01 1.28 -10.81
CA LEU A 704 4.41 -0.04 -11.35
C LEU A 704 5.89 -0.06 -11.78
N VAL A 705 6.39 1.04 -12.37
CA VAL A 705 7.83 1.20 -12.66
C VAL A 705 8.62 1.24 -11.36
N THR A 706 8.15 1.98 -10.35
CA THR A 706 8.79 2.04 -9.03
C THR A 706 8.89 0.66 -8.37
N LEU A 707 7.93 -0.25 -8.59
CA LEU A 707 8.05 -1.64 -8.13
C LEU A 707 9.16 -2.41 -8.86
N LEU A 708 9.20 -2.33 -10.20
CA LEU A 708 10.25 -2.97 -10.99
C LEU A 708 11.64 -2.46 -10.56
N PHE A 709 11.79 -1.14 -10.40
CA PHE A 709 13.01 -0.50 -9.92
C PHE A 709 13.38 -0.93 -8.50
N SER A 710 12.43 -0.92 -7.55
CA SER A 710 12.67 -1.36 -6.16
C SER A 710 13.12 -2.83 -6.11
N GLY A 711 12.57 -3.66 -7.01
CA GLY A 711 12.99 -5.06 -7.19
C GLY A 711 14.41 -5.24 -7.74
N THR A 712 15.05 -4.20 -8.30
CA THR A 712 16.46 -4.23 -8.73
C THR A 712 17.46 -3.86 -7.63
N TRP A 713 17.00 -3.36 -6.47
CA TRP A 713 17.89 -2.88 -5.41
C TRP A 713 18.70 -4.03 -4.78
N PRO A 714 20.04 -3.93 -4.66
CA PRO A 714 20.87 -5.03 -4.16
C PRO A 714 20.48 -5.49 -2.75
N LEU A 715 20.25 -6.80 -2.59
CA LEU A 715 19.78 -7.39 -1.34
C LEU A 715 20.62 -8.60 -0.93
N MET A 716 21.30 -8.52 0.23
CA MET A 716 22.13 -9.59 0.80
C MET A 716 23.19 -10.11 -0.20
N HIS A 717 22.92 -11.21 -0.90
CA HIS A 717 23.78 -11.80 -1.93
C HIS A 717 23.28 -11.53 -3.37
N LEU A 718 22.03 -11.08 -3.52
CA LEU A 718 21.37 -10.76 -4.78
C LEU A 718 21.82 -9.38 -5.26
N LYS A 719 22.92 -9.33 -6.02
CA LYS A 719 23.53 -8.09 -6.51
C LYS A 719 22.63 -7.28 -7.44
N LYS A 720 21.63 -7.92 -8.06
CA LYS A 720 20.61 -7.30 -8.90
C LYS A 720 19.24 -7.16 -8.21
N GLY A 721 19.17 -7.32 -6.90
CA GLY A 721 17.91 -7.39 -6.15
C GLY A 721 17.11 -8.66 -6.44
N VAL A 722 15.89 -8.72 -5.91
CA VAL A 722 15.03 -9.93 -5.97
C VAL A 722 14.40 -10.16 -7.34
N LEU A 723 14.15 -9.10 -8.13
CA LEU A 723 13.57 -9.22 -9.46
C LEU A 723 14.63 -9.22 -10.58
N GLY A 724 15.83 -8.68 -10.37
CA GLY A 724 16.72 -8.35 -11.49
C GLY A 724 17.25 -9.54 -12.30
N ASP A 725 17.47 -10.70 -11.66
CA ASP A 725 17.85 -11.93 -12.39
C ASP A 725 16.63 -12.60 -13.07
N GLN A 726 15.43 -12.52 -12.48
CA GLN A 726 14.19 -12.96 -13.12
C GLN A 726 13.85 -12.09 -14.35
N LEU A 727 13.90 -10.76 -14.23
CA LEU A 727 13.70 -9.80 -15.32
C LEU A 727 14.73 -9.99 -16.45
N ALA A 728 15.95 -10.43 -16.13
CA ALA A 728 16.96 -10.71 -17.14
C ALA A 728 16.79 -12.07 -17.86
N ALA A 729 16.01 -13.01 -17.31
CA ALA A 729 15.93 -14.40 -17.79
C ALA A 729 14.53 -14.82 -18.29
N LEU A 730 13.45 -14.36 -17.65
CA LEU A 730 12.07 -14.80 -17.91
C LEU A 730 11.66 -14.50 -19.37
N PRO A 731 11.22 -15.49 -20.18
CA PRO A 731 10.86 -15.28 -21.58
C PRO A 731 9.80 -14.21 -21.81
N PHE A 732 8.81 -14.12 -20.92
CA PHE A 732 7.78 -13.06 -20.95
C PHE A 732 8.35 -11.67 -20.64
N ALA A 733 9.25 -11.57 -19.64
CA ALA A 733 9.92 -10.30 -19.35
C ALA A 733 10.77 -9.87 -20.54
N ASN A 734 11.54 -10.79 -21.11
CA ASN A 734 12.26 -10.56 -22.35
C ASN A 734 11.30 -10.00 -23.41
N GLU A 735 10.26 -10.72 -23.83
CA GLU A 735 9.41 -10.32 -24.97
C GLU A 735 8.77 -8.92 -24.82
N TYR A 736 8.33 -8.52 -23.63
CA TYR A 736 7.47 -7.33 -23.48
C TYR A 736 8.04 -6.17 -22.63
N LEU A 737 9.02 -6.40 -21.73
CA LEU A 737 9.49 -5.39 -20.77
C LEU A 737 10.02 -4.13 -21.46
N LEU A 738 10.92 -4.28 -22.43
CA LEU A 738 11.62 -3.16 -23.06
C LEU A 738 10.65 -2.23 -23.80
N HIS A 739 9.70 -2.80 -24.56
CA HIS A 739 8.66 -2.01 -25.23
C HIS A 739 7.74 -1.31 -24.20
N ALA A 740 7.33 -2.01 -23.14
CA ALA A 740 6.48 -1.42 -22.10
C ALA A 740 7.15 -0.21 -21.41
N LEU A 741 8.44 -0.33 -21.09
CA LEU A 741 9.25 0.74 -20.53
C LEU A 741 9.43 1.91 -21.52
N MET A 742 9.67 1.64 -22.81
CA MET A 742 9.76 2.68 -23.85
C MET A 742 8.41 3.39 -24.08
N LYS A 743 7.28 2.67 -24.06
CA LYS A 743 5.94 3.25 -24.19
C LYS A 743 5.67 4.23 -23.05
N PHE A 744 5.92 3.79 -21.81
CA PHE A 744 5.67 4.64 -20.65
C PHE A 744 6.67 5.81 -20.51
N TYR A 745 7.91 5.66 -21.01
CA TYR A 745 8.88 6.76 -21.12
C TYR A 745 8.34 7.92 -21.99
N ILE A 746 7.56 7.61 -23.03
CA ILE A 746 6.87 8.61 -23.86
C ILE A 746 5.63 9.14 -23.12
N GLU A 747 4.73 8.27 -22.64
CA GLU A 747 3.48 8.68 -21.96
C GLU A 747 3.70 9.66 -20.81
N CYS A 748 4.76 9.45 -20.01
CA CYS A 748 5.01 10.24 -18.80
C CYS A 748 5.32 11.74 -19.06
N GLU A 749 5.55 12.15 -20.30
CA GLU A 749 5.63 13.57 -20.69
C GLU A 749 4.30 14.32 -20.47
N SER A 750 3.17 13.62 -20.58
CA SER A 750 1.83 14.22 -20.68
C SER A 750 1.01 14.23 -19.37
N THR A 751 1.66 14.06 -18.22
CA THR A 751 1.02 13.68 -16.93
C THR A 751 0.17 14.77 -16.25
N GLY A 752 -0.06 15.91 -16.89
CA GLY A 752 -1.19 16.83 -16.63
C GLY A 752 -1.20 17.64 -15.32
N ALA A 753 -0.38 17.29 -14.34
CA ALA A 753 -0.35 17.94 -13.03
C ALA A 753 0.66 19.10 -12.94
N ASN A 754 0.46 20.01 -11.99
CA ASN A 754 1.36 21.16 -11.77
C ASN A 754 2.79 20.79 -11.35
N THR A 755 3.05 19.55 -10.91
CA THR A 755 4.40 19.02 -10.59
C THR A 755 4.96 18.06 -11.65
N ALA A 756 4.15 17.70 -12.66
CA ALA A 756 4.43 16.68 -13.69
C ALA A 756 5.82 16.81 -14.31
N PHE A 757 6.27 18.05 -14.53
CA PHE A 757 7.54 18.37 -15.15
C PHE A 757 8.77 17.82 -14.38
N TYR A 758 8.72 17.77 -13.06
CA TYR A 758 9.78 17.17 -12.24
C TYR A 758 9.53 15.68 -12.01
N ASP A 759 8.26 15.28 -11.86
CA ASP A 759 7.88 13.90 -11.60
C ASP A 759 8.28 12.97 -12.77
N LYS A 760 8.11 13.40 -14.03
CA LYS A 760 8.51 12.63 -15.23
C LYS A 760 9.98 12.22 -15.21
N PHE A 761 10.87 13.07 -14.73
CA PHE A 761 12.31 12.78 -14.74
C PHE A 761 12.70 11.72 -13.70
N ASN A 762 12.03 11.70 -12.54
CA ASN A 762 12.20 10.62 -11.56
C ASN A 762 11.75 9.28 -12.16
N ILE A 763 10.59 9.27 -12.83
CA ILE A 763 10.07 8.09 -13.54
C ILE A 763 11.07 7.59 -14.60
N ARG A 764 11.62 8.50 -15.41
CA ARG A 764 12.59 8.17 -16.46
C ARG A 764 13.91 7.64 -15.91
N TYR A 765 14.36 8.14 -14.76
CA TYR A 765 15.48 7.54 -14.01
C TYR A 765 15.17 6.11 -13.57
N GLU A 766 14.00 5.84 -12.97
CA GLU A 766 13.60 4.49 -12.57
C GLU A 766 13.52 3.51 -13.77
N ILE A 767 12.98 3.97 -14.90
CA ILE A 767 12.99 3.22 -16.17
C ILE A 767 14.42 2.84 -16.58
N PHE A 768 15.35 3.80 -16.57
CA PHE A 768 16.74 3.57 -16.97
C PHE A 768 17.46 2.57 -16.04
N GLN A 769 17.22 2.63 -14.73
CA GLN A 769 17.79 1.66 -13.79
C GLN A 769 17.31 0.23 -14.06
N VAL A 770 16.02 0.04 -14.37
CA VAL A 770 15.48 -1.28 -14.77
C VAL A 770 16.13 -1.77 -16.08
N ILE A 771 16.25 -0.90 -17.09
CA ILE A 771 16.89 -1.28 -18.37
C ILE A 771 18.36 -1.67 -18.14
N LYS A 772 19.13 -0.89 -17.37
CA LYS A 772 20.53 -1.21 -17.03
C LYS A 772 20.68 -2.56 -16.34
N CYS A 773 19.76 -2.90 -15.44
CA CYS A 773 19.78 -4.16 -14.70
C CYS A 773 19.64 -5.39 -15.63
N VAL A 774 18.81 -5.29 -16.68
CA VAL A 774 18.59 -6.37 -17.65
C VAL A 774 19.54 -6.35 -18.86
N TRP A 775 20.23 -5.22 -19.13
CA TRP A 775 21.09 -5.00 -20.32
C TRP A 775 22.27 -5.96 -20.49
N SER A 776 22.56 -6.79 -19.47
CA SER A 776 23.50 -7.90 -19.58
C SER A 776 23.01 -9.03 -20.49
N ASN A 777 21.70 -9.15 -20.74
CA ASN A 777 21.13 -10.10 -21.70
C ASN A 777 21.03 -9.45 -23.09
N ASP A 778 21.66 -10.07 -24.09
CA ASP A 778 21.66 -9.57 -25.48
C ASP A 778 20.30 -9.63 -26.18
N VAL A 779 19.33 -10.41 -25.67
CA VAL A 779 17.96 -10.46 -26.20
C VAL A 779 17.32 -9.05 -26.21
N TYR A 780 17.54 -8.24 -25.18
CA TYR A 780 17.03 -6.87 -25.12
C TYR A 780 17.66 -5.96 -26.20
N LYS A 781 18.91 -6.21 -26.60
CA LYS A 781 19.57 -5.47 -27.70
C LYS A 781 19.01 -5.89 -29.05
N GLN A 782 18.76 -7.19 -29.24
CA GLN A 782 18.08 -7.72 -30.43
C GLN A 782 16.65 -7.17 -30.55
N GLN A 783 15.95 -6.97 -29.43
CA GLN A 783 14.62 -6.38 -29.41
C GLN A 783 14.61 -4.89 -29.72
N LEU A 784 15.54 -4.10 -29.16
CA LEU A 784 15.69 -2.71 -29.59
C LEU A 784 15.96 -2.63 -31.11
N THR A 785 16.72 -3.59 -31.65
CA THR A 785 16.97 -3.73 -33.10
C THR A 785 15.72 -4.13 -33.90
N ARG A 786 14.80 -4.90 -33.30
CA ARG A 786 13.50 -5.26 -33.88
C ARG A 786 12.58 -4.04 -33.87
N GLU A 787 12.49 -3.32 -32.76
CA GLU A 787 11.67 -2.11 -32.61
C GLU A 787 12.05 -1.02 -33.62
N SER A 788 13.35 -0.70 -33.76
CA SER A 788 13.79 0.34 -34.71
C SER A 788 13.54 -0.01 -36.19
N LYS A 789 13.36 -1.31 -36.51
CA LYS A 789 13.07 -1.81 -37.86
C LYS A 789 11.58 -2.05 -38.14
N THR A 790 10.79 -2.43 -37.13
CA THR A 790 9.37 -2.79 -37.29
C THR A 790 8.43 -1.67 -36.85
N ASN A 791 8.73 -0.98 -35.75
CA ASN A 791 7.92 0.09 -35.17
C ASN A 791 8.67 1.43 -35.29
N ARG A 792 9.20 1.74 -36.48
CA ARG A 792 10.15 2.86 -36.71
C ARG A 792 9.64 4.20 -36.14
N GLY A 793 8.37 4.55 -36.33
CA GLY A 793 7.79 5.80 -35.80
C GLY A 793 7.83 5.89 -34.27
N PHE A 794 7.47 4.81 -33.58
CA PHE A 794 7.54 4.69 -32.11
C PHE A 794 8.99 4.79 -31.61
N PHE A 795 9.93 4.10 -32.27
CA PHE A 795 11.36 4.18 -31.93
C PHE A 795 11.90 5.61 -32.12
N VAL A 796 11.56 6.28 -33.22
CA VAL A 796 11.97 7.66 -33.50
C VAL A 796 11.37 8.63 -32.47
N GLN A 797 10.11 8.44 -32.05
CA GLN A 797 9.48 9.23 -30.98
C GLN A 797 10.19 9.04 -29.63
N PHE A 798 10.53 7.80 -29.26
CA PHE A 798 11.31 7.50 -28.05
C PHE A 798 12.68 8.20 -28.08
N VAL A 799 13.42 8.11 -29.19
CA VAL A 799 14.73 8.77 -29.32
C VAL A 799 14.59 10.29 -29.33
N ASN A 800 13.56 10.86 -29.97
CA ASN A 800 13.31 12.31 -29.94
C ASN A 800 13.08 12.81 -28.50
N MET A 801 12.32 12.07 -27.68
CA MET A 801 12.12 12.37 -26.26
C MET A 801 13.41 12.24 -25.45
N LEU A 802 14.21 11.19 -25.69
CA LEU A 802 15.52 11.01 -25.06
C LEU A 802 16.49 12.16 -25.36
N LEU A 803 16.49 12.68 -26.59
CA LEU A 803 17.30 13.84 -26.99
C LEU A 803 16.81 15.14 -26.35
N ASN A 804 15.50 15.34 -26.23
CA ASN A 804 14.91 16.51 -25.56
C ASN A 804 15.30 16.53 -24.08
N ASP A 805 15.17 15.40 -23.39
CA ASP A 805 15.59 15.25 -22.00
C ASP A 805 17.10 15.49 -21.86
N ALA A 806 17.95 14.82 -22.64
CA ALA A 806 19.40 15.01 -22.61
C ALA A 806 19.81 16.47 -22.78
N THR A 807 19.21 17.18 -23.75
CA THR A 807 19.46 18.61 -23.98
C THR A 807 19.04 19.44 -22.76
N TYR A 808 17.81 19.25 -22.27
CA TYR A 808 17.25 20.04 -21.19
C TYR A 808 18.01 19.86 -19.87
N VAL A 809 18.27 18.61 -19.46
CA VAL A 809 18.84 18.33 -18.12
C VAL A 809 20.31 18.73 -18.02
N LEU A 810 21.04 18.73 -19.14
CA LEU A 810 22.42 19.23 -19.19
C LEU A 810 22.47 20.76 -19.17
N ASP A 811 21.66 21.46 -19.97
CA ASP A 811 21.57 22.93 -19.93
C ASP A 811 21.06 23.43 -18.56
N GLU A 812 20.03 22.79 -18.00
CA GLU A 812 19.54 23.11 -16.66
C GLU A 812 20.57 22.84 -15.56
N ALA A 813 21.54 21.94 -15.73
CA ALA A 813 22.64 21.77 -14.78
C ALA A 813 23.76 22.79 -15.02
N PHE A 814 24.20 22.94 -16.28
CA PHE A 814 25.30 23.82 -16.67
C PHE A 814 24.98 25.30 -16.42
N THR A 815 23.73 25.75 -16.56
CA THR A 815 23.31 27.13 -16.26
C THR A 815 23.31 27.48 -14.76
N LYS A 816 23.34 26.50 -13.85
CA LYS A 816 23.34 26.75 -12.39
C LYS A 816 24.75 26.86 -11.84
N PHE A 817 25.71 26.10 -12.35
CA PHE A 817 27.10 26.13 -11.85
C PHE A 817 27.77 27.52 -11.89
N PRO A 818 27.59 28.36 -12.94
CA PRO A 818 28.07 29.74 -12.93
C PRO A 818 27.42 30.61 -11.83
N LYS A 819 26.11 30.45 -11.61
CA LYS A 819 25.37 31.18 -10.56
C LYS A 819 25.84 30.77 -9.17
N MET A 820 26.00 29.46 -8.95
CA MET A 820 26.61 28.92 -7.73
C MET A 820 28.02 29.43 -7.52
N ARG A 821 28.84 29.51 -8.58
CA ARG A 821 30.21 30.04 -8.52
C ARG A 821 30.26 31.54 -8.18
N VAL A 822 29.31 32.35 -8.67
CA VAL A 822 29.17 33.76 -8.26
C VAL A 822 28.83 33.85 -6.77
N LEU A 823 27.84 33.09 -6.29
CA LEU A 823 27.50 33.05 -4.86
C LEU A 823 28.65 32.52 -3.98
N GLU A 824 29.38 31.49 -4.41
CA GLU A 824 30.59 31.01 -3.73
C GLU A 824 31.67 32.10 -3.64
N LEU A 825 31.83 32.94 -4.66
CA LEU A 825 32.78 34.06 -4.64
C LEU A 825 32.30 35.21 -3.73
N GLU A 826 31.02 35.56 -3.78
CA GLU A 826 30.44 36.62 -2.95
C GLU A 826 30.44 36.26 -1.45
N LEU A 827 30.15 35.01 -1.10
CA LEU A 827 30.19 34.50 0.29
C LEU A 827 31.60 34.44 0.90
N ASN A 828 32.63 34.44 0.05
CA ASN A 828 34.03 34.62 0.45
C ASN A 828 34.44 36.10 0.59
N GLY A 829 33.57 37.05 0.22
CA GLY A 829 33.78 38.48 0.42
C GLY A 829 33.61 38.90 1.88
N GLN A 830 34.53 39.73 2.39
CA GLN A 830 34.58 40.11 3.81
C GLN A 830 33.53 41.15 4.24
N ASN A 831 32.76 41.73 3.30
CA ASN A 831 31.89 42.90 3.53
C ASN A 831 30.38 42.58 3.35
N LEU A 832 29.90 41.42 3.79
CA LEU A 832 28.46 41.07 3.79
C LEU A 832 27.86 41.16 5.19
N SER A 833 26.58 41.58 5.29
CA SER A 833 25.82 41.49 6.54
C SER A 833 25.50 40.04 6.89
N ALA A 834 25.18 39.77 8.16
CA ALA A 834 24.81 38.42 8.60
C ALA A 834 23.52 37.91 7.93
N GLU A 835 22.58 38.80 7.62
CA GLU A 835 21.30 38.48 6.98
C GLU A 835 21.46 38.22 5.48
N ASP A 836 22.20 39.08 4.77
CA ASP A 836 22.57 38.86 3.36
C ASP A 836 23.37 37.56 3.19
N ARG A 837 24.28 37.28 4.13
CA ARG A 837 25.07 36.06 4.16
C ARG A 837 24.17 34.83 4.31
N GLN A 838 23.27 34.80 5.30
CA GLN A 838 22.35 33.68 5.47
C GLN A 838 21.50 33.46 4.22
N LYS A 839 20.93 34.54 3.65
CA LYS A 839 20.11 34.48 2.43
C LYS A 839 20.87 33.88 1.24
N LYS A 840 22.14 34.26 1.04
CA LYS A 840 23.00 33.70 -0.02
C LYS A 840 23.46 32.27 0.27
N GLU A 841 23.66 31.89 1.53
CA GLU A 841 23.93 30.50 1.92
C GLU A 841 22.69 29.59 1.68
N GLU A 842 21.48 30.07 1.95
CA GLU A 842 20.21 29.38 1.63
C GLU A 842 19.96 29.29 0.11
N GLU A 843 20.26 30.34 -0.67
CA GLU A 843 20.17 30.32 -2.13
C GLU A 843 21.19 29.34 -2.74
N LEU A 844 22.45 29.36 -2.29
CA LEU A 844 23.49 28.42 -2.72
C LEU A 844 23.15 26.98 -2.35
N GLN A 845 22.54 26.74 -1.18
CA GLN A 845 22.04 25.41 -0.80
C GLN A 845 20.91 24.95 -1.74
N THR A 846 20.00 25.85 -2.11
CA THR A 846 18.88 25.56 -3.01
C THR A 846 19.37 25.23 -4.42
N LEU A 847 20.21 26.09 -5.02
CA LEU A 847 20.81 25.88 -6.33
C LEU A 847 21.68 24.61 -6.36
N GLY A 848 22.48 24.36 -5.32
CA GLY A 848 23.30 23.16 -5.21
C GLY A 848 22.49 21.87 -5.09
N SER A 849 21.27 21.93 -4.52
CA SER A 849 20.35 20.79 -4.47
C SER A 849 19.73 20.51 -5.84
N GLN A 850 19.29 21.55 -6.55
CA GLN A 850 18.78 21.46 -7.92
C GLN A 850 19.83 20.93 -8.90
N ALA A 851 21.03 21.51 -8.88
CA ALA A 851 22.14 21.13 -9.76
C ALA A 851 22.57 19.67 -9.54
N SER A 852 22.57 19.17 -8.29
CA SER A 852 22.86 17.76 -8.01
C SER A 852 21.81 16.81 -8.60
N SER A 853 20.52 17.16 -8.46
CA SER A 853 19.39 16.38 -9.02
C SER A 853 19.45 16.29 -10.55
N TYR A 854 19.58 17.43 -11.23
CA TYR A 854 19.73 17.45 -12.69
C TYR A 854 21.01 16.75 -13.15
N MET A 855 22.12 16.87 -12.42
CA MET A 855 23.37 16.22 -12.80
C MET A 855 23.33 14.69 -12.62
N GLN A 856 22.65 14.17 -11.59
CA GLN A 856 22.40 12.72 -11.46
C GLN A 856 21.64 12.21 -12.69
N LEU A 857 20.53 12.86 -13.04
CA LEU A 857 19.71 12.56 -14.22
C LEU A 857 20.46 12.71 -15.55
N ALA A 858 21.34 13.71 -15.67
CA ALA A 858 22.15 13.95 -16.86
C ALA A 858 23.20 12.86 -17.10
N ASN A 859 23.95 12.46 -16.05
CA ASN A 859 24.88 11.32 -16.12
C ASN A 859 24.14 10.04 -16.57
N GLU A 860 22.97 9.79 -15.99
CA GLU A 860 22.14 8.61 -16.25
C GLU A 860 21.61 8.57 -17.69
N THR A 861 21.10 9.70 -18.19
CA THR A 861 20.61 9.86 -19.57
C THR A 861 21.76 9.69 -20.58
N LEU A 862 22.93 10.28 -20.31
CA LEU A 862 24.10 10.14 -21.17
C LEU A 862 24.64 8.70 -21.21
N GLU A 863 24.66 8.00 -20.08
CA GLU A 863 25.03 6.58 -20.05
C GLU A 863 24.05 5.72 -20.85
N MET A 864 22.74 6.00 -20.76
CA MET A 864 21.74 5.30 -21.58
C MET A 864 21.89 5.59 -23.08
N MET A 865 22.16 6.84 -23.46
CA MET A 865 22.52 7.16 -24.84
C MET A 865 23.76 6.40 -25.30
N LYS A 866 24.78 6.27 -24.44
CA LYS A 866 25.98 5.47 -24.75
C LYS A 866 25.66 3.98 -24.92
N LEU A 867 24.78 3.40 -24.11
CA LEU A 867 24.35 2.01 -24.23
C LEU A 867 23.53 1.76 -25.50
N PHE A 868 22.61 2.65 -25.85
CA PHE A 868 21.76 2.52 -27.04
C PHE A 868 22.52 2.79 -28.35
N THR A 869 23.37 3.81 -28.41
CA THR A 869 24.21 4.10 -29.59
C THR A 869 25.22 2.99 -29.88
N LYS A 870 25.70 2.28 -28.84
CA LYS A 870 26.54 1.08 -28.98
C LYS A 870 25.79 -0.11 -29.56
N ALA A 871 24.49 -0.23 -29.29
CA ALA A 871 23.66 -1.36 -29.73
C ALA A 871 23.03 -1.12 -31.11
N LEU A 872 22.65 0.13 -31.42
CA LEU A 872 21.86 0.50 -32.59
C LEU A 872 22.44 1.70 -33.35
N SER A 873 23.74 1.73 -33.58
CA SER A 873 24.40 2.86 -34.24
C SER A 873 23.70 3.29 -35.54
N ASP A 874 23.31 2.35 -36.41
CA ASP A 874 22.53 2.66 -37.64
C ASP A 874 21.25 3.46 -37.34
N SER A 875 20.51 3.07 -36.29
CA SER A 875 19.21 3.65 -35.95
C SER A 875 19.29 5.05 -35.35
N PHE A 876 20.45 5.43 -34.80
CA PHE A 876 20.73 6.82 -34.39
C PHE A 876 21.23 7.69 -35.55
N THR A 877 21.51 7.09 -36.72
CA THR A 877 21.95 7.81 -37.93
C THR A 877 20.86 7.90 -39.02
N MET A 878 19.61 7.60 -38.67
CA MET A 878 18.46 7.89 -39.55
C MET A 878 18.30 9.41 -39.75
N PRO A 879 17.89 9.90 -40.95
CA PRO A 879 17.77 11.32 -41.25
C PRO A 879 16.95 12.13 -40.22
N GLU A 880 15.88 11.55 -39.69
CA GLU A 880 14.95 12.19 -38.75
C GLU A 880 15.53 12.37 -37.33
N ILE A 881 16.67 11.74 -37.03
CA ILE A 881 17.34 11.76 -35.73
C ILE A 881 18.73 12.43 -35.83
N VAL A 882 19.46 12.16 -36.91
CA VAL A 882 20.92 12.36 -36.98
C VAL A 882 21.36 13.82 -36.83
N SER A 883 20.60 14.76 -37.41
CA SER A 883 20.85 16.21 -37.27
C SER A 883 20.65 16.68 -35.82
N ARG A 884 19.46 16.41 -35.23
CA ARG A 884 19.14 16.77 -33.84
C ARG A 884 20.14 16.18 -32.85
N LEU A 885 20.56 14.94 -33.07
CA LEU A 885 21.60 14.26 -32.30
C LEU A 885 22.95 14.95 -32.44
N ALA A 886 23.39 15.26 -33.66
CA ALA A 886 24.67 15.93 -33.91
C ALA A 886 24.75 17.30 -33.23
N SER A 887 23.76 18.19 -33.41
CA SER A 887 23.71 19.49 -32.74
C SER A 887 23.66 19.38 -31.21
N MET A 888 22.93 18.39 -30.66
CA MET A 888 22.89 18.17 -29.20
C MET A 888 24.26 17.74 -28.66
N LEU A 889 24.95 16.81 -29.34
CA LEU A 889 26.28 16.36 -28.96
C LEU A 889 27.30 17.51 -29.06
N ASN A 890 27.28 18.27 -30.17
CA ASN A 890 28.18 19.42 -30.38
C ASN A 890 27.98 20.51 -29.33
N TYR A 891 26.74 20.91 -29.07
CA TYR A 891 26.39 21.93 -28.07
C TYR A 891 26.88 21.55 -26.67
N ASN A 892 26.66 20.30 -26.24
CA ASN A 892 27.11 19.84 -24.92
C ASN A 892 28.64 19.68 -24.84
N LEU A 893 29.29 19.30 -25.94
CA LEU A 893 30.74 19.23 -26.03
C LEU A 893 31.37 20.63 -26.00
N GLU A 894 30.75 21.62 -26.65
CA GLU A 894 31.13 23.04 -26.53
C GLU A 894 30.92 23.55 -25.10
N ALA A 895 29.81 23.24 -24.44
CA ALA A 895 29.57 23.64 -23.06
C ALA A 895 30.63 23.07 -22.08
N LEU A 896 31.11 21.85 -22.31
CA LEU A 896 32.12 21.19 -21.46
C LEU A 896 33.58 21.53 -21.80
N ALA A 897 33.91 21.70 -23.08
CA ALA A 897 35.30 21.85 -23.55
C ALA A 897 35.60 23.22 -24.17
N GLY A 898 34.59 24.06 -24.43
CA GLY A 898 34.73 25.38 -25.04
C GLY A 898 35.56 26.39 -24.25
N LYS A 899 35.84 27.55 -24.86
CA LYS A 899 36.84 28.54 -24.37
C LYS A 899 36.58 28.92 -22.91
N GLN A 900 35.34 29.29 -22.56
CA GLN A 900 34.91 29.71 -21.21
C GLN A 900 34.60 28.57 -20.22
N ALA A 901 34.32 27.34 -20.68
CA ALA A 901 33.85 26.22 -19.86
C ALA A 901 34.66 25.97 -18.57
N LYS A 902 36.00 26.12 -18.65
CA LYS A 902 36.92 25.95 -17.50
C LYS A 902 36.75 27.03 -16.42
N ALA A 903 36.30 28.23 -16.78
CA ALA A 903 36.06 29.33 -15.85
C ALA A 903 34.65 29.27 -15.25
N GLU A 904 33.65 28.92 -16.07
CA GLU A 904 32.23 28.94 -15.70
C GLU A 904 31.79 27.69 -14.93
N LEU A 905 32.20 26.50 -15.36
CA LEU A 905 31.87 25.22 -14.70
C LEU A 905 32.86 24.86 -13.56
N SER A 906 33.46 25.87 -12.92
CA SER A 906 34.46 25.68 -11.86
C SER A 906 33.87 25.90 -10.47
N VAL A 907 33.17 24.89 -9.96
CA VAL A 907 32.57 24.86 -8.62
C VAL A 907 33.49 24.16 -7.61
N SER A 908 33.48 24.60 -6.36
CA SER A 908 34.47 24.21 -5.33
C SER A 908 34.41 22.73 -4.91
N ASN A 909 33.22 22.11 -4.89
CA ASN A 909 33.04 20.70 -4.53
C ASN A 909 32.21 19.98 -5.59
N LYS A 910 32.88 19.41 -6.60
CA LYS A 910 32.23 18.83 -7.79
C LYS A 910 31.55 17.48 -7.52
N ASP A 911 32.16 16.63 -6.70
CA ASP A 911 31.62 15.31 -6.36
C ASP A 911 30.32 15.39 -5.53
N LYS A 912 30.16 16.40 -4.67
CA LYS A 912 28.89 16.70 -3.96
C LYS A 912 27.70 16.90 -4.93
N TYR A 913 27.97 17.37 -6.13
CA TYR A 913 26.96 17.65 -7.16
C TYR A 913 26.99 16.61 -8.31
N HIS A 914 27.64 15.46 -8.10
CA HIS A 914 27.86 14.40 -9.10
C HIS A 914 28.50 14.86 -10.43
N PHE A 915 29.13 16.03 -10.45
CA PHE A 915 29.58 16.67 -11.68
C PHE A 915 31.00 16.24 -12.07
N ARG A 916 31.11 15.35 -13.06
CA ARG A 916 32.37 14.75 -13.52
C ARG A 916 32.69 15.15 -14.96
N PRO A 917 33.07 16.41 -15.25
CA PRO A 917 33.21 16.92 -16.63
C PRO A 917 34.18 16.13 -17.51
N VAL A 918 35.28 15.59 -16.97
CA VAL A 918 36.22 14.74 -17.71
C VAL A 918 35.58 13.40 -18.11
N GLN A 919 34.73 12.85 -17.24
CA GLN A 919 33.97 11.63 -17.53
C GLN A 919 32.88 11.92 -18.58
N LEU A 920 32.10 13.00 -18.41
CA LEU A 920 31.10 13.43 -19.41
C LEU A 920 31.71 13.62 -20.80
N VAL A 921 32.85 14.33 -20.92
CA VAL A 921 33.59 14.48 -22.19
C VAL A 921 34.03 13.12 -22.75
N SER A 922 34.40 12.17 -21.88
CA SER A 922 34.72 10.79 -22.30
C SER A 922 33.48 9.98 -22.69
N ASP A 923 32.30 10.24 -22.14
CA ASP A 923 31.06 9.54 -22.50
C ASP A 923 30.47 10.06 -23.82
N PHE A 924 30.54 11.38 -24.05
CA PHE A 924 30.36 11.96 -25.40
C PHE A 924 31.40 11.39 -26.38
N VAL A 925 32.66 11.29 -25.92
CA VAL A 925 33.75 10.44 -26.45
C VAL A 925 33.26 9.23 -27.24
N ASP A 926 32.70 8.30 -26.46
CA ASP A 926 32.23 7.00 -26.94
C ASP A 926 31.05 7.10 -27.91
N ILE A 927 30.12 8.05 -27.72
CA ILE A 927 28.97 8.22 -28.63
C ILE A 927 29.43 8.65 -30.03
N TYR A 928 30.34 9.62 -30.14
CA TYR A 928 30.94 9.98 -31.44
C TYR A 928 31.70 8.80 -32.06
N LEU A 929 32.36 7.95 -31.25
CA LEU A 929 33.06 6.75 -31.75
C LEU A 929 32.09 5.63 -32.18
N HIS A 930 30.93 5.48 -31.55
CA HIS A 930 29.90 4.52 -31.95
C HIS A 930 29.26 4.89 -33.30
N LEU A 931 29.08 6.18 -33.59
CA LEU A 931 28.36 6.67 -34.77
C LEU A 931 29.27 7.14 -35.91
N GLY A 932 30.53 7.50 -35.61
CA GLY A 932 31.50 8.10 -36.53
C GLY A 932 31.97 7.23 -37.71
N TYR A 933 31.42 6.02 -37.89
CA TYR A 933 31.56 5.30 -39.16
C TYR A 933 30.59 5.84 -40.23
N SER A 934 29.38 6.25 -39.83
CA SER A 934 28.28 6.62 -40.73
C SER A 934 28.54 7.97 -41.44
N PRO A 935 28.43 8.06 -42.78
CA PRO A 935 28.57 9.32 -43.51
C PRO A 935 27.57 10.39 -43.05
N LEU A 936 26.28 10.02 -42.90
CA LEU A 936 25.20 10.94 -42.50
C LEU A 936 25.47 11.61 -41.14
N PHE A 937 26.09 10.88 -40.20
CA PHE A 937 26.47 11.45 -38.90
C PHE A 937 27.69 12.37 -39.01
N VAL A 938 28.66 12.04 -39.86
CA VAL A 938 29.84 12.87 -40.12
C VAL A 938 29.47 14.18 -40.82
N GLU A 939 28.52 14.13 -41.76
CA GLU A 939 27.95 15.29 -42.43
C GLU A 939 27.13 16.14 -41.45
N ALA A 940 26.22 15.53 -40.67
CA ALA A 940 25.41 16.25 -39.68
C ALA A 940 26.25 16.94 -38.58
N VAL A 941 27.32 16.31 -38.09
CA VAL A 941 28.24 16.91 -37.10
C VAL A 941 28.99 18.11 -37.68
N ALA A 942 29.31 18.09 -38.97
CA ALA A 942 29.97 19.21 -39.65
C ALA A 942 29.00 20.35 -40.04
N ALA A 943 27.76 20.02 -40.43
CA ALA A 943 26.75 20.99 -40.84
C ALA A 943 26.26 21.91 -39.70
N ASP A 944 26.42 21.50 -38.43
CA ASP A 944 26.01 22.26 -37.24
C ASP A 944 26.87 23.53 -37.00
N GLY A 945 26.68 24.56 -37.83
CA GLY A 945 27.42 25.83 -37.77
C GLY A 945 27.29 26.61 -36.45
N ARG A 946 26.37 26.22 -35.56
CA ARG A 946 26.20 26.84 -34.24
C ARG A 946 27.30 26.42 -33.25
N SER A 947 27.59 25.12 -33.15
CA SER A 947 28.46 24.56 -32.11
C SER A 947 29.59 23.66 -32.61
N TYR A 948 29.59 23.24 -33.88
CA TYR A 948 30.77 22.61 -34.49
C TYR A 948 31.94 23.60 -34.60
N LYS A 949 32.98 23.40 -33.78
CA LYS A 949 34.19 24.24 -33.73
C LYS A 949 35.45 23.36 -33.61
N PRO A 950 36.38 23.36 -34.60
CA PRO A 950 37.57 22.51 -34.56
C PRO A 950 38.40 22.64 -33.28
N GLU A 951 38.53 23.86 -32.73
CA GLU A 951 39.32 24.08 -31.51
C GLU A 951 38.68 23.48 -30.25
N VAL A 952 37.37 23.23 -30.27
CA VAL A 952 36.68 22.48 -29.21
C VAL A 952 37.07 21.00 -29.30
N LEU A 953 37.12 20.43 -30.50
CA LEU A 953 37.51 19.03 -30.71
C LEU A 953 38.99 18.78 -30.39
N ASP A 954 39.89 19.69 -30.75
CA ASP A 954 41.31 19.62 -30.34
C ASP A 954 41.48 19.72 -28.82
N ARG A 955 40.67 20.55 -28.15
CA ARG A 955 40.66 20.67 -26.70
C ARG A 955 40.06 19.42 -26.03
N VAL A 956 39.11 18.74 -26.67
CA VAL A 956 38.64 17.41 -26.26
C VAL A 956 39.74 16.37 -26.40
N SER A 957 40.45 16.32 -27.52
CA SER A 957 41.63 15.45 -27.71
C SER A 957 42.66 15.65 -26.60
N TYR A 958 42.99 16.89 -26.26
CA TYR A 958 43.89 17.21 -25.15
C TYR A 958 43.35 16.73 -23.79
N ILE A 959 42.06 16.90 -23.51
CA ILE A 959 41.44 16.44 -22.26
C ILE A 959 41.51 14.92 -22.16
N ILE A 960 41.06 14.18 -23.17
CA ILE A 960 41.02 12.71 -23.11
C ILE A 960 42.43 12.09 -23.09
N ALA A 961 43.42 12.71 -23.72
CA ALA A 961 44.81 12.25 -23.71
C ALA A 961 45.58 12.60 -22.41
N THR A 962 45.16 13.61 -21.64
CA THR A 962 45.90 14.09 -20.44
C THR A 962 45.14 13.97 -19.12
N LYS A 963 43.85 13.60 -19.14
CA LYS A 963 42.99 13.49 -17.95
C LYS A 963 42.19 12.19 -17.86
N THR A 964 42.13 11.39 -18.93
CA THR A 964 41.39 10.12 -18.96
C THR A 964 42.36 8.95 -19.19
N GLN A 965 42.12 7.81 -18.53
CA GLN A 965 42.83 6.57 -18.82
C GLN A 965 42.17 5.88 -20.03
N ARG A 966 42.51 6.33 -21.25
CA ARG A 966 42.10 5.69 -22.51
C ARG A 966 43.29 5.04 -23.22
N ASP A 967 43.01 3.92 -23.88
CA ASP A 967 43.99 3.25 -24.72
C ASP A 967 44.35 4.07 -25.96
N ALA A 968 45.62 4.01 -26.37
CA ALA A 968 46.12 4.68 -27.58
C ALA A 968 45.36 4.27 -28.85
N ALA A 969 44.77 3.07 -28.88
CA ALA A 969 43.92 2.60 -29.98
C ALA A 969 42.63 3.42 -30.12
N ASP A 970 42.02 3.86 -29.03
CA ASP A 970 40.79 4.67 -29.06
C ASP A 970 41.08 6.14 -29.35
N LEU A 971 42.19 6.67 -28.84
CA LEU A 971 42.70 7.98 -29.25
C LEU A 971 42.96 8.02 -30.77
N ALA A 972 43.54 6.97 -31.34
CA ALA A 972 43.75 6.84 -32.78
C ALA A 972 42.45 6.66 -33.60
N LYS A 973 41.36 6.15 -33.00
CA LYS A 973 40.02 6.18 -33.63
C LYS A 973 39.43 7.59 -33.59
N TRP A 974 39.55 8.28 -32.45
CA TRP A 974 39.03 9.64 -32.27
C TRP A 974 39.65 10.62 -33.27
N GLU A 975 40.98 10.65 -33.42
CA GLU A 975 41.64 11.53 -34.40
C GLU A 975 41.23 11.23 -35.85
N LYS A 976 40.97 9.96 -36.20
CA LYS A 976 40.42 9.58 -37.52
C LYS A 976 39.00 10.10 -37.73
N VAL A 977 38.16 10.04 -36.71
CA VAL A 977 36.78 10.56 -36.76
C VAL A 977 36.79 12.09 -36.80
N LYS A 978 37.64 12.76 -36.01
CA LYS A 978 37.87 14.21 -36.06
C LYS A 978 38.31 14.68 -37.45
N ALA A 979 39.25 13.98 -38.08
CA ALA A 979 39.70 14.26 -39.45
C ALA A 979 38.59 14.08 -40.49
N ARG A 980 37.65 13.15 -40.28
CA ARG A 980 36.45 13.00 -41.14
C ARG A 980 35.51 14.19 -41.01
N PHE A 981 35.24 14.68 -39.79
CA PHE A 981 34.41 15.90 -39.60
C PHE A 981 35.05 17.12 -40.27
N ALA A 982 36.37 17.31 -40.10
CA ALA A 982 37.10 18.41 -40.74
C ALA A 982 37.03 18.35 -42.28
N LYS A 983 37.18 17.16 -42.87
CA LYS A 983 37.02 17.00 -44.33
C LYS A 983 35.58 17.24 -44.78
N ALA A 984 34.58 16.75 -44.03
CA ALA A 984 33.18 16.98 -44.34
C ALA A 984 32.80 18.47 -44.26
N LYS A 985 33.31 19.20 -43.26
CA LYS A 985 33.08 20.65 -43.15
C LYS A 985 33.65 21.40 -44.35
N LEU A 986 34.90 21.13 -44.76
CA LEU A 986 35.50 21.75 -45.95
C LEU A 986 34.65 21.49 -47.22
N LEU A 987 34.15 20.27 -47.41
CA LEU A 987 33.30 19.93 -48.55
C LEU A 987 31.91 20.60 -48.50
N LEU A 988 31.33 20.80 -47.30
CA LEU A 988 30.08 21.53 -47.12
C LEU A 988 30.29 23.03 -47.37
N ASP A 989 31.33 23.64 -46.79
CA ASP A 989 31.64 25.06 -46.95
C ASP A 989 31.93 25.39 -48.43
N GLN A 990 32.62 24.49 -49.15
CA GLN A 990 32.82 24.62 -50.59
C GLN A 990 31.49 24.50 -51.35
N ALA A 991 30.64 23.53 -51.03
CA ALA A 991 29.34 23.37 -51.68
C ALA A 991 28.37 24.55 -51.41
N GLU A 992 28.44 25.18 -50.24
CA GLU A 992 27.70 26.41 -49.92
C GLU A 992 28.19 27.61 -50.75
N LEU A 993 29.52 27.77 -50.90
CA LEU A 993 30.13 28.78 -51.77
C LEU A 993 29.77 28.55 -53.26
N ASP A 994 29.71 27.30 -53.70
CA ASP A 994 29.33 26.89 -55.05
C ASP A 994 27.83 27.13 -55.34
N LEU A 995 26.96 26.88 -54.34
CA LEU A 995 25.51 27.05 -54.46
C LEU A 995 25.08 28.51 -54.40
N GLY A 996 25.70 29.34 -53.55
CA GLY A 996 25.35 30.75 -53.33
C GLY A 996 23.89 30.98 -52.92
N ASP A 997 23.40 32.23 -53.09
CA ASP A 997 22.05 32.64 -52.68
C ASP A 997 20.94 31.71 -53.24
N ILE A 998 20.17 31.11 -52.33
CA ILE A 998 19.04 30.22 -52.64
C ILE A 998 17.80 31.06 -52.96
N PRO A 999 17.02 30.77 -54.02
CA PRO A 999 15.72 31.38 -54.24
C PRO A 999 14.74 31.05 -53.11
N ALA A 1000 14.07 32.06 -52.55
CA ALA A 1000 13.11 31.91 -51.44
C ALA A 1000 11.84 31.07 -51.76
N GLU A 1001 11.72 30.52 -52.98
CA GLU A 1001 10.71 29.51 -53.35
C GLU A 1001 11.21 28.05 -53.19
N PHE A 1002 12.52 27.87 -52.95
CA PHE A 1002 13.20 26.59 -52.72
C PHE A 1002 13.74 26.44 -51.28
N GLU A 1003 13.70 27.53 -50.50
CA GLU A 1003 14.09 27.63 -49.10
C GLU A 1003 12.99 27.08 -48.16
N ASP A 1004 13.36 26.28 -47.17
CA ASP A 1004 12.43 25.82 -46.11
C ASP A 1004 12.11 27.00 -45.17
N PRO A 1005 10.82 27.41 -45.02
CA PRO A 1005 10.45 28.61 -44.27
C PRO A 1005 10.52 28.47 -42.74
N ILE A 1006 11.08 27.37 -42.22
CA ILE A 1006 11.36 27.14 -40.79
C ILE A 1006 12.87 27.01 -40.57
N MET A 1007 13.59 26.31 -41.47
CA MET A 1007 15.03 26.02 -41.33
C MET A 1007 15.94 27.04 -42.02
N GLY A 1008 15.51 27.63 -43.15
CA GLY A 1008 16.36 28.48 -44.01
C GLY A 1008 17.24 27.70 -45.00
N ASP A 1009 17.11 26.36 -45.02
CA ASP A 1009 17.89 25.45 -45.88
C ASP A 1009 17.19 25.17 -47.21
N LEU A 1010 17.93 24.70 -48.22
CA LEU A 1010 17.35 24.16 -49.46
C LEU A 1010 16.49 22.91 -49.18
N MET A 1011 15.20 22.96 -49.53
CA MET A 1011 14.28 21.82 -49.41
C MET A 1011 14.74 20.63 -50.29
N LYS A 1012 14.63 19.40 -49.79
CA LYS A 1012 15.08 18.15 -50.45
C LYS A 1012 13.91 17.22 -50.76
N ASP A 1013 12.86 17.25 -49.95
CA ASP A 1013 11.59 16.57 -50.20
C ASP A 1013 10.43 17.49 -49.78
N PRO A 1014 10.07 18.49 -50.61
CA PRO A 1014 9.04 19.46 -50.27
C PRO A 1014 7.66 18.82 -50.13
N VAL A 1015 6.96 19.17 -49.06
CA VAL A 1015 5.59 18.73 -48.74
C VAL A 1015 4.69 19.92 -48.41
N LEU A 1016 3.46 19.87 -48.90
CA LEU A 1016 2.41 20.84 -48.63
C LEU A 1016 1.64 20.45 -47.36
N LEU A 1017 1.54 21.37 -46.42
CA LEU A 1017 0.77 21.22 -45.17
C LEU A 1017 -0.71 21.58 -45.39
N PRO A 1018 -1.64 21.11 -44.52
CA PRO A 1018 -3.03 21.57 -44.50
C PRO A 1018 -3.19 23.09 -44.35
N SER A 1019 -2.21 23.77 -43.70
CA SER A 1019 -2.11 25.23 -43.60
C SER A 1019 -1.72 25.95 -44.90
N ARG A 1020 -1.47 25.19 -45.98
CA ARG A 1020 -0.98 25.64 -47.31
C ARG A 1020 0.45 26.19 -47.34
N HIS A 1021 1.21 26.05 -46.27
CA HIS A 1021 2.66 26.25 -46.31
C HIS A 1021 3.35 25.02 -46.90
N ILE A 1022 4.45 25.23 -47.63
CA ILE A 1022 5.34 24.17 -48.09
C ILE A 1022 6.59 24.20 -47.18
N VAL A 1023 7.05 23.01 -46.79
CA VAL A 1023 8.24 22.78 -45.94
C VAL A 1023 8.92 21.48 -46.38
N ASP A 1024 10.16 21.22 -45.97
CA ASP A 1024 10.77 19.91 -46.16
C ASP A 1024 10.10 18.84 -45.28
N ARG A 1025 9.99 17.60 -45.79
CA ARG A 1025 9.44 16.48 -45.01
C ARG A 1025 10.18 16.25 -43.69
N SER A 1026 11.51 16.37 -43.67
CA SER A 1026 12.29 16.17 -42.45
C SER A 1026 11.98 17.23 -41.39
N THR A 1027 11.84 18.50 -41.79
CA THR A 1027 11.42 19.61 -40.94
C THR A 1027 10.07 19.35 -40.26
N ILE A 1028 9.02 19.01 -41.03
CA ILE A 1028 7.69 18.77 -40.44
C ILE A 1028 7.64 17.49 -39.61
N VAL A 1029 8.36 16.42 -40.00
CA VAL A 1029 8.47 15.21 -39.17
C VAL A 1029 9.10 15.55 -37.82
N GLN A 1030 10.21 16.29 -37.80
CA GLN A 1030 10.88 16.71 -36.57
C GLN A 1030 10.00 17.64 -35.69
N HIS A 1031 9.17 18.48 -36.31
CA HIS A 1031 8.17 19.28 -35.61
C HIS A 1031 7.09 18.40 -34.97
N LEU A 1032 6.43 17.53 -35.75
CA LEU A 1032 5.32 16.67 -35.30
C LEU A 1032 5.74 15.61 -34.26
N LEU A 1033 7.02 15.20 -34.26
CA LEU A 1033 7.62 14.38 -33.20
C LEU A 1033 7.79 15.12 -31.85
N SER A 1034 7.61 16.45 -31.84
CA SER A 1034 7.85 17.34 -30.69
C SER A 1034 6.58 18.08 -30.24
N ASP A 1035 5.73 18.54 -31.17
CA ASP A 1035 4.36 18.94 -30.94
C ASP A 1035 3.47 18.52 -32.12
N ALA A 1036 2.41 17.76 -31.88
CA ALA A 1036 1.54 17.16 -32.92
C ALA A 1036 0.55 18.18 -33.52
N LYS A 1037 1.06 19.34 -33.93
CA LYS A 1037 0.31 20.48 -34.47
C LYS A 1037 1.00 21.07 -35.70
N ASP A 1038 0.26 21.83 -36.47
CA ASP A 1038 0.78 22.63 -37.57
C ASP A 1038 1.62 23.83 -37.04
N PRO A 1039 2.86 24.04 -37.51
CA PRO A 1039 3.76 25.07 -36.98
C PRO A 1039 3.27 26.50 -37.20
N PHE A 1040 2.43 26.75 -38.21
CA PHE A 1040 1.96 28.09 -38.59
C PHE A 1040 0.60 28.46 -37.99
N THR A 1041 -0.28 27.47 -37.83
CA THR A 1041 -1.69 27.65 -37.41
C THR A 1041 -2.02 27.02 -36.05
N ARG A 1042 -1.16 26.14 -35.52
CA ARG A 1042 -1.32 25.40 -34.27
C ARG A 1042 -2.59 24.52 -34.19
N GLN A 1043 -3.14 24.12 -35.33
CA GLN A 1043 -4.19 23.09 -35.38
C GLN A 1043 -3.55 21.68 -35.30
N PRO A 1044 -4.21 20.67 -34.70
CA PRO A 1044 -3.67 19.31 -34.64
C PRO A 1044 -3.38 18.71 -36.03
N MET A 1045 -2.26 18.01 -36.18
CA MET A 1045 -1.87 17.39 -37.45
C MET A 1045 -1.10 16.08 -37.25
N THR A 1046 -1.28 15.12 -38.15
CA THR A 1046 -0.43 13.93 -38.31
C THR A 1046 0.38 14.02 -39.61
N ILE A 1047 1.46 13.26 -39.72
CA ILE A 1047 2.30 13.23 -40.94
C ILE A 1047 1.55 12.70 -42.17
N GLU A 1048 0.46 11.96 -41.97
CA GLU A 1048 -0.43 11.46 -43.02
C GLU A 1048 -1.18 12.58 -43.76
N ASN A 1049 -1.27 13.77 -43.16
CA ASN A 1049 -1.98 14.93 -43.71
C ASN A 1049 -1.13 15.78 -44.67
N VAL A 1050 0.15 15.45 -44.91
CA VAL A 1050 1.05 16.24 -45.78
C VAL A 1050 1.12 15.67 -47.20
N VAL A 1051 1.02 16.53 -48.20
CA VAL A 1051 0.97 16.13 -49.62
C VAL A 1051 2.33 16.37 -50.28
N PRO A 1052 2.99 15.37 -50.90
CA PRO A 1052 4.24 15.55 -51.64
C PRO A 1052 4.13 16.61 -52.75
N GLN A 1053 5.21 17.37 -53.01
CA GLN A 1053 5.26 18.39 -54.07
C GLN A 1053 6.32 18.02 -55.13
N GLU A 1054 6.05 16.96 -55.90
CA GLU A 1054 6.99 16.37 -56.85
C GLU A 1054 7.46 17.37 -57.93
N GLU A 1055 6.57 18.22 -58.46
CA GLU A 1055 6.93 19.27 -59.43
C GLU A 1055 7.90 20.31 -58.85
N LEU A 1056 7.72 20.70 -57.57
CA LEU A 1056 8.65 21.62 -56.91
C LEU A 1056 10.00 20.95 -56.65
N LYS A 1057 10.00 19.66 -56.30
CA LYS A 1057 11.21 18.86 -56.14
C LYS A 1057 12.02 18.80 -57.44
N GLU A 1058 11.39 18.50 -58.57
CA GLU A 1058 12.06 18.52 -59.89
C GLU A 1058 12.60 19.92 -60.27
N ARG A 1059 11.99 21.01 -59.81
CA ARG A 1059 12.50 22.37 -60.02
C ARG A 1059 13.74 22.63 -59.16
N ILE A 1060 13.73 22.19 -57.90
CA ILE A 1060 14.87 22.32 -56.97
C ILE A 1060 16.06 21.49 -57.46
N ASP A 1061 15.83 20.22 -57.85
CA ASP A 1061 16.88 19.34 -58.35
C ASP A 1061 17.53 19.91 -59.62
N ARG A 1062 16.74 20.41 -60.58
CA ARG A 1062 17.26 21.10 -61.77
C ARG A 1062 18.01 22.39 -61.45
N TRP A 1063 17.53 23.21 -60.51
CA TRP A 1063 18.24 24.41 -60.08
C TRP A 1063 19.59 24.07 -59.44
N ARG A 1064 19.61 23.03 -58.60
CA ARG A 1064 20.82 22.53 -57.94
C ARG A 1064 21.83 21.96 -58.94
N GLU A 1065 21.39 21.18 -59.92
CA GLU A 1065 22.25 20.69 -61.01
C GLU A 1065 22.84 21.83 -61.85
N GLU A 1066 22.04 22.83 -62.21
CA GLU A 1066 22.49 24.02 -62.95
C GLU A 1066 23.55 24.81 -62.16
N ARG A 1067 23.33 25.04 -60.86
CA ARG A 1067 24.29 25.75 -59.99
C ARG A 1067 25.58 24.97 -59.80
N VAL A 1068 25.50 23.65 -59.55
CA VAL A 1068 26.68 22.78 -59.46
C VAL A 1068 27.45 22.73 -60.79
N ARG A 1069 26.78 22.77 -61.94
CA ARG A 1069 27.46 22.86 -63.24
C ARG A 1069 28.17 24.21 -63.41
N ILE A 1070 27.51 25.32 -63.11
CA ILE A 1070 28.11 26.67 -63.18
C ILE A 1070 29.29 26.83 -62.22
N ALA A 1071 29.22 26.26 -61.02
CA ALA A 1071 30.33 26.26 -60.07
C ALA A 1071 31.53 25.45 -60.60
N ARG A 1072 31.27 24.27 -61.18
CA ARG A 1072 32.30 23.44 -61.79
C ARG A 1072 32.96 24.11 -63.01
N GLU A 1073 32.15 24.67 -63.91
CA GLU A 1073 32.63 25.45 -65.07
C GLU A 1073 33.51 26.65 -64.65
N LYS A 1074 33.28 27.22 -63.46
CA LYS A 1074 34.15 28.24 -62.86
C LYS A 1074 35.42 27.68 -62.24
N MET A 1075 35.35 26.55 -61.54
CA MET A 1075 36.55 25.89 -61.02
C MET A 1075 37.49 25.47 -62.16
N ASP A 1076 36.95 24.85 -63.20
CA ASP A 1076 37.72 24.43 -64.38
C ASP A 1076 38.40 25.66 -65.05
N GLN A 1077 37.72 26.81 -65.15
CA GLN A 1077 38.30 28.07 -65.64
C GLN A 1077 39.36 28.68 -64.72
N ILE A 1078 39.26 28.48 -63.39
CA ILE A 1078 40.25 28.96 -62.42
C ILE A 1078 41.50 28.07 -62.46
N ASP A 1079 41.35 26.75 -62.53
CA ASP A 1079 42.48 25.83 -62.66
C ASP A 1079 43.22 26.02 -64.01
N GLU A 1080 42.52 26.30 -65.11
CA GLU A 1080 43.15 26.69 -66.39
C GLU A 1080 43.96 27.99 -66.28
N MET A 1081 43.49 29.00 -65.54
CA MET A 1081 44.26 30.22 -65.27
C MET A 1081 45.46 29.95 -64.34
N ASP A 1082 45.30 29.12 -63.32
CA ASP A 1082 46.34 28.83 -62.33
C ASP A 1082 47.42 27.89 -62.90
N GLU A 1083 47.15 27.11 -63.95
CA GLU A 1083 48.20 26.46 -64.76
C GLU A 1083 48.94 27.44 -65.70
N MET A 1084 48.25 28.45 -66.26
CA MET A 1084 48.90 29.49 -67.07
C MET A 1084 49.89 30.34 -66.25
N ASP A 1085 49.48 30.86 -65.09
CA ASP A 1085 50.36 31.67 -64.23
C ASP A 1085 51.58 30.88 -63.71
N LYS A 1086 51.47 29.55 -63.55
CA LYS A 1086 52.61 28.69 -63.17
C LYS A 1086 53.63 28.47 -64.29
N MET A 1087 53.30 28.77 -65.54
CA MET A 1087 54.26 28.71 -66.65
C MET A 1087 55.02 30.03 -66.87
N ASP A 1088 54.51 31.17 -66.38
CA ASP A 1088 55.09 32.51 -66.64
C ASP A 1088 56.13 32.97 -65.60
N THR A 1089 56.51 32.11 -64.63
CA THR A 1089 57.52 32.41 -63.60
C THR A 1089 58.85 31.65 -63.76
N THR A 1090 59.26 31.34 -65.00
CA THR A 1090 60.51 30.59 -65.27
C THR A 1090 61.56 31.26 -66.17
N GLU A 1091 61.36 32.51 -66.64
CA GLU A 1091 62.45 33.35 -67.18
C GLU A 1091 62.44 34.75 -66.54
N GLY A 1092 63.48 35.08 -65.77
CA GLY A 1092 63.62 36.34 -65.02
C GLY A 1092 64.88 36.39 -64.15
#